data_AF-A0A0R0M494-F1
#
_entry.id   AF-A0A0R0M494-F1
#
_cell.length_a   1.000
_cell.length_b   1.000
_cell.length_c   1.000
_cell.angle_alpha   90.00
_cell.angle_beta   90.00
_cell.angle_gamma   90.00
#
_symmetry.space_group_name_H-M   'P 1'
#
loop_
_entity.id
_entity.type
_entity.pdbx_description
1 polymer ?
#
loop_
_entity_poly.entity_id
_entity_poly.type
_entity_poly.pdbx_seq_one_letter_code
_entity_poly.pdbx_strand_id
1 'polypeptide(L)'
;MVSPIRFLMCAPDHYDVDYVINPWMEGNIHKSSRDRAVEQWNKLYKVIKDHAIVDLVTPAKGWPDMVFTANAGLVLGENVVLSRFLHKERQGEEPYFQQWFENNGYNVQVLPKDLPFEGAGDALLDREGRWLWAGYGFRSELDSHPYLAKWLDIEVISLRLIDDRFYHLDTCFCPLANGYLLYYPGAFDSYSNRVIEMRVALEKRIAIEEKDAVNFACNAVNIDHIVIMNKASDELKLKLAEVGFQVIETPLTEFLKAGGASKCLTLRVTEPVREEVHATTQVESRIIRLEGHLLDAGLINRALDLIVDMGGSFQVLNFNLGEQRQSTSAAEVKVSAPSHDVMEGIFSNLIDLGAVDLPQDEKDAKLEPVLQAGVAPDDFYVSTIYPTEVRINGLWFKVENQRMDGAIAISQTPNGMVAKCKILRDLEIGEQVVVDVQGIRSIRKTESREQRNAQEFSFMSSGVSSEKRVELVVEQVAWELRKIRDAGGKVVVTAGPVVIHTGGGEHLARLIREGYVQGLLGGNAIAVHDIEQNMMGTSLGVDMKRGIAVRGGHRHHLKVINAIRRFGSIARAVDAGVITGGVMYECVKNDIPFVLAGSIRDDGPLPDTQMNLILAQQEYTKIIQGAEMILMLSSMLHSIGVGNMTPAGVRMVCVDINPAVVTKLSDRGSVESIGVVTDVGLFLSLLIQQLDKLTSPYVSNIG
;
A
#
# COMPACT_ATOMS: atom_id res chain seq x y z
N MET A 1 15.21 30.97 25.42
CA MET A 1 15.78 31.39 24.12
C MET A 1 15.83 30.15 23.26
N VAL A 2 15.21 30.17 22.08
CA VAL A 2 15.31 29.03 21.14
C VAL A 2 16.74 29.00 20.63
N SER A 3 17.46 27.89 20.83
CA SER A 3 18.82 27.72 20.32
C SER A 3 18.84 27.91 18.80
N PRO A 4 19.84 28.58 18.23
CA PRO A 4 19.93 28.77 16.78
C PRO A 4 20.02 27.42 16.07
N ILE A 5 19.34 27.30 14.93
CA ILE A 5 19.34 26.08 14.10
C ILE A 5 20.76 25.83 13.60
N ARG A 6 21.21 24.58 13.73
CA ARG A 6 22.53 24.12 13.32
C ARG A 6 22.43 22.86 12.47
N PHE A 7 23.18 22.85 11.38
CA PHE A 7 23.35 21.72 10.48
C PHE A 7 24.79 21.22 10.51
N LEU A 8 24.96 19.91 10.40
CA LEU A 8 26.21 19.26 10.07
C LEU A 8 26.25 18.99 8.56
N MET A 9 27.38 19.28 7.93
CA MET A 9 27.68 18.95 6.53
C MET A 9 29.10 18.39 6.41
N CYS A 10 29.47 17.84 5.25
CA CYS A 10 30.82 17.37 4.95
C CYS A 10 31.20 17.78 3.53
N ALA A 11 32.41 18.31 3.36
CA ALA A 11 32.88 18.86 2.08
C ALA A 11 33.21 17.74 1.07
N PRO A 12 32.96 17.94 -0.24
CA PRO A 12 33.13 16.90 -1.27
C PRO A 12 34.58 16.73 -1.74
N ASP A 13 35.57 16.91 -0.86
CA ASP A 13 37.01 16.88 -1.19
C ASP A 13 37.45 15.52 -1.74
N HIS A 14 36.77 14.47 -1.31
CA HIS A 14 37.01 13.08 -1.69
C HIS A 14 35.79 12.42 -2.36
N TYR A 15 34.80 13.22 -2.74
CA TYR A 15 33.59 12.72 -3.41
C TYR A 15 33.92 12.15 -4.80
N ASP A 16 33.32 10.99 -5.08
CA ASP A 16 33.17 10.34 -6.38
C ASP A 16 32.08 9.24 -6.25
N VAL A 17 31.64 8.65 -7.35
CA VAL A 17 30.85 7.42 -7.36
C VAL A 17 31.81 6.25 -7.56
N ASP A 18 32.25 5.63 -6.47
CA ASP A 18 33.25 4.54 -6.50
C ASP A 18 32.63 3.14 -6.65
N TYR A 19 31.33 3.01 -6.34
CA TYR A 19 30.61 1.74 -6.26
C TYR A 19 29.11 1.94 -6.53
N VAL A 20 28.35 0.84 -6.54
CA VAL A 20 26.89 0.85 -6.71
C VAL A 20 26.24 0.14 -5.53
N ILE A 21 25.50 0.90 -4.72
CA ILE A 21 24.73 0.41 -3.57
C ILE A 21 23.27 0.92 -3.58
N ASN A 22 22.88 1.59 -4.67
CA ASN A 22 21.51 2.01 -4.95
C ASN A 22 21.30 2.16 -6.48
N PRO A 23 20.05 2.19 -6.97
CA PRO A 23 19.78 2.26 -8.41
C PRO A 23 20.30 3.52 -9.12
N TRP A 24 20.47 4.64 -8.40
CA TRP A 24 20.95 5.89 -9.00
C TRP A 24 22.43 5.88 -9.34
N MET A 25 23.22 5.09 -8.60
CA MET A 25 24.65 4.89 -8.86
C MET A 25 24.91 4.03 -10.10
N GLU A 26 23.93 3.24 -10.54
CA GLU A 26 24.07 2.33 -11.67
C GLU A 26 24.47 3.11 -12.94
N GLY A 27 25.55 2.68 -13.59
CA GLY A 27 26.09 3.36 -14.76
C GLY A 27 26.75 4.73 -14.49
N ASN A 28 26.89 5.17 -13.24
CA ASN A 28 27.51 6.45 -12.85
C ASN A 28 28.90 6.35 -12.23
N ILE A 29 29.46 5.14 -12.07
CA ILE A 29 30.80 4.92 -11.53
C ILE A 29 31.85 5.78 -12.26
N HIS A 30 32.62 6.56 -11.51
CA HIS A 30 33.65 7.51 -12.00
C HIS A 30 33.16 8.53 -13.05
N LYS A 31 31.85 8.80 -13.09
CA LYS A 31 31.25 9.84 -13.95
C LYS A 31 30.93 11.12 -13.16
N SER A 32 31.35 11.22 -11.91
CA SER A 32 31.23 12.45 -11.11
C SER A 32 32.25 13.49 -11.56
N SER A 33 31.82 14.74 -11.74
CA SER A 33 32.72 15.87 -11.93
C SER A 33 32.96 16.53 -10.58
N ARG A 34 34.13 16.29 -9.98
CA ARG A 34 34.46 16.85 -8.66
C ARG A 34 34.37 18.38 -8.62
N ASP A 35 34.85 19.07 -9.65
CA ASP A 35 34.79 20.53 -9.71
C ASP A 35 33.34 21.03 -9.68
N ARG A 36 32.44 20.38 -10.44
CA ARG A 36 31.01 20.69 -10.41
C ARG A 36 30.37 20.31 -9.07
N ALA A 37 30.76 19.18 -8.47
CA ALA A 37 30.25 18.77 -7.15
C ALA A 37 30.64 19.80 -6.08
N VAL A 38 31.89 20.28 -6.09
CA VAL A 38 32.37 21.35 -5.20
C VAL A 38 31.60 22.65 -5.45
N GLU A 39 31.36 23.05 -6.70
CA GLU A 39 30.57 24.23 -7.03
C GLU A 39 29.12 24.13 -6.48
N GLN A 40 28.46 23.00 -6.76
CA GLN A 40 27.09 22.72 -6.34
C GLN A 40 26.94 22.66 -4.82
N TRP A 41 27.87 21.97 -4.15
CA TRP A 41 27.92 21.89 -2.70
C TRP A 41 28.15 23.25 -2.05
N ASN A 42 29.08 24.06 -2.58
CA ASN A 42 29.34 25.40 -2.05
C ASN A 42 28.14 26.33 -2.17
N LYS A 43 27.34 26.21 -3.24
CA LYS A 43 26.08 26.94 -3.37
C LYS A 43 25.09 26.55 -2.28
N LEU A 44 24.86 25.25 -2.07
CA LEU A 44 24.00 24.75 -0.99
C LEU A 44 24.51 25.21 0.39
N TYR A 45 25.80 25.01 0.67
CA TYR A 45 26.45 25.42 1.91
C TYR A 45 26.23 26.91 2.19
N LYS A 46 26.41 27.77 1.18
CA LYS A 46 26.20 29.21 1.31
C LYS A 46 24.73 29.54 1.61
N VAL A 47 23.78 28.96 0.86
CA VAL A 47 22.34 29.20 1.07
C VAL A 47 21.94 28.81 2.49
N ILE A 48 22.39 27.65 2.99
CA ILE A 48 22.06 27.23 4.37
C ILE A 48 22.72 28.15 5.39
N LYS A 49 23.98 28.55 5.17
CA LYS A 49 24.74 29.42 6.08
C LYS A 49 24.13 30.83 6.21
N ASP A 50 23.43 31.30 5.18
CA ASP A 50 22.70 32.57 5.21
C ASP A 50 21.47 32.51 6.15
N HIS A 51 21.02 31.31 6.55
CA HIS A 51 19.82 31.10 7.37
C HIS A 51 20.04 30.28 8.65
N ALA A 52 21.16 29.56 8.79
CA ALA A 52 21.46 28.68 9.91
C ALA A 52 22.97 28.54 10.14
N ILE A 53 23.36 27.97 11.28
CA ILE A 53 24.76 27.62 11.58
C ILE A 53 25.09 26.32 10.83
N VAL A 54 26.29 26.24 10.24
CA VAL A 54 26.78 25.03 9.58
C VAL A 54 28.13 24.61 10.17
N ASP A 55 28.15 23.44 10.80
CA ASP A 55 29.35 22.74 11.23
C ASP A 55 29.80 21.73 10.16
N LEU A 56 31.09 21.42 10.14
CA LEU A 56 31.68 20.52 9.14
C LEU A 56 32.36 19.33 9.79
N VAL A 57 32.12 18.13 9.25
CA VAL A 57 32.98 16.95 9.47
C VAL A 57 34.20 17.05 8.55
N THR A 58 35.36 16.61 9.03
CA THR A 58 36.55 16.46 8.19
C THR A 58 36.33 15.32 7.19
N PRO A 59 36.42 15.57 5.87
CA PRO A 59 36.26 14.51 4.88
C PRO A 59 37.41 13.48 4.97
N ALA A 60 37.11 12.20 4.77
CA ALA A 60 38.10 11.14 4.80
C ALA A 60 38.24 10.45 3.43
N LYS A 61 39.49 10.22 3.01
CA LYS A 61 39.78 9.57 1.74
C LYS A 61 39.36 8.10 1.77
N GLY A 62 38.70 7.65 0.70
CA GLY A 62 38.18 6.27 0.58
C GLY A 62 36.74 6.12 1.07
N TRP A 63 36.12 7.19 1.59
CA TRP A 63 34.74 7.22 2.05
C TRP A 63 33.99 8.36 1.34
N PRO A 64 33.73 8.22 0.02
CA PRO A 64 33.20 9.31 -0.79
C PRO A 64 31.81 9.79 -0.33
N ASP A 65 31.01 8.88 0.24
CA ASP A 65 29.65 9.14 0.69
C ASP A 65 29.57 9.82 2.07
N MET A 66 30.70 10.15 2.71
CA MET A 66 30.72 10.97 3.94
C MET A 66 30.07 12.34 3.77
N VAL A 67 29.95 12.82 2.54
CA VAL A 67 29.21 14.04 2.19
C VAL A 67 27.74 13.95 2.60
N PHE A 68 27.16 12.74 2.63
CA PHE A 68 25.77 12.48 2.98
C PHE A 68 25.58 12.36 4.50
N THR A 69 25.78 13.48 5.18
CA THR A 69 25.73 13.58 6.65
C THR A 69 24.34 13.30 7.24
N ALA A 70 23.26 13.33 6.46
CA ALA A 70 21.95 12.87 6.92
C ALA A 70 21.98 11.44 7.46
N ASN A 71 22.87 10.60 6.92
CA ASN A 71 23.05 9.22 7.35
C ASN A 71 24.10 9.04 8.45
N ALA A 72 24.58 10.11 9.09
CA ALA A 72 25.53 9.99 10.20
C ALA A 72 24.87 9.41 11.47
N GLY A 73 23.60 9.74 11.68
CA GLY A 73 22.82 9.34 12.84
C GLY A 73 21.50 10.11 12.91
N LEU A 74 20.77 9.90 13.99
CA LEU A 74 19.54 10.62 14.31
C LEU A 74 19.69 11.34 15.64
N VAL A 75 19.53 12.67 15.62
CA VAL A 75 19.72 13.54 16.78
C VAL A 75 18.38 14.01 17.33
N LEU A 76 18.20 13.93 18.65
CA LEU A 76 17.10 14.58 19.37
C LEU A 76 17.57 15.03 20.75
N GLY A 77 17.52 16.34 21.01
CA GLY A 77 18.12 16.92 22.22
C GLY A 77 19.62 16.68 22.29
N GLU A 78 20.07 16.09 23.40
CA GLU A 78 21.48 15.73 23.65
C GLU A 78 21.81 14.29 23.22
N ASN A 79 20.82 13.51 22.76
CA ASN A 79 20.99 12.12 22.39
C ASN A 79 21.14 11.97 20.88
N VAL A 80 21.99 11.01 20.47
CA VAL A 80 22.12 10.60 19.08
C VAL A 80 22.12 9.09 18.98
N VAL A 81 21.32 8.54 18.08
CA VAL A 81 21.47 7.15 17.64
C VAL A 81 22.39 7.15 16.43
N LEU A 82 23.58 6.60 16.60
CA LEU A 82 24.58 6.50 15.53
C LEU A 82 24.05 5.56 14.44
N SER A 83 24.29 5.92 13.19
CA SER A 83 23.96 5.04 12.07
C SER A 83 24.82 3.78 12.06
N ARG A 84 24.19 2.70 11.60
CA ARG A 84 24.80 1.41 11.34
C ARG A 84 24.50 1.04 9.89
N PHE A 85 25.48 1.15 9.01
CA PHE A 85 25.24 1.02 7.57
C PHE A 85 25.04 -0.43 7.15
N LEU A 86 24.06 -0.66 6.27
CA LEU A 86 23.84 -2.00 5.69
C LEU A 86 25.04 -2.41 4.83
N HIS A 87 25.52 -1.49 3.99
CA HIS A 87 26.58 -1.75 3.04
C HIS A 87 27.97 -1.48 3.64
N LYS A 88 28.88 -2.44 3.49
CA LYS A 88 30.28 -2.35 3.95
C LYS A 88 31.03 -1.15 3.36
N GLU A 89 30.62 -0.70 2.18
CA GLU A 89 31.16 0.45 1.47
C GLU A 89 31.01 1.76 2.25
N ARG A 90 30.03 1.85 3.17
CA ARG A 90 29.80 3.02 4.04
C ARG A 90 30.08 2.77 5.52
N GLN A 91 30.26 1.53 5.96
CA GLN A 91 30.53 1.19 7.38
C GLN A 91 31.82 1.84 7.93
N GLY A 92 32.78 2.20 7.06
CA GLY A 92 33.97 2.92 7.50
C GLY A 92 33.76 4.40 7.82
N GLU A 93 32.57 4.95 7.55
CA GLU A 93 32.18 6.30 7.93
C GLU A 93 31.79 6.41 9.41
N GLU A 94 31.27 5.32 9.98
CA GLU A 94 30.73 5.26 11.36
C GLU A 94 31.70 5.83 12.41
N PRO A 95 33.02 5.50 12.41
CA PRO A 95 33.94 6.03 13.42
C PRO A 95 34.16 7.54 13.33
N TYR A 96 34.10 8.12 12.12
CA TYR A 96 34.27 9.56 11.92
C TYR A 96 33.05 10.33 12.43
N PHE A 97 31.84 9.82 12.16
CA PHE A 97 30.61 10.40 12.67
C PHE A 97 30.50 10.26 14.18
N GLN A 98 30.82 9.08 14.73
CA GLN A 98 30.86 8.86 16.18
C GLN A 98 31.81 9.85 16.86
N GLN A 99 33.04 9.98 16.35
CA GLN A 99 34.01 10.91 16.89
C GLN A 99 33.52 12.37 16.85
N TRP A 100 32.85 12.77 15.77
CA TRP A 100 32.27 14.11 15.68
C TRP A 100 31.19 14.33 16.75
N PHE A 101 30.26 13.39 16.93
CA PHE A 101 29.20 13.51 17.93
C PHE A 101 29.75 13.56 19.37
N GLU A 102 30.69 12.67 19.70
CA GLU A 102 31.32 12.63 21.03
C GLU A 102 32.06 13.95 21.34
N ASN A 103 32.82 14.47 20.37
CA ASN A 103 33.54 15.75 20.53
C ASN A 103 32.61 16.96 20.70
N ASN A 104 31.36 16.86 20.24
CA ASN A 104 30.35 17.91 20.37
C ASN A 104 29.40 17.67 21.56
N GLY A 105 29.69 16.68 22.42
CA GLY A 105 28.99 16.47 23.68
C GLY A 105 27.67 15.69 23.59
N TYR A 106 27.41 14.99 22.49
CA TYR A 106 26.23 14.15 22.35
C TYR A 106 26.38 12.81 23.07
N ASN A 107 25.29 12.30 23.62
CA ASN A 107 25.19 10.95 24.16
C ASN A 107 24.96 9.97 23.01
N VAL A 108 26.04 9.31 22.57
CA VAL A 108 26.00 8.39 21.43
C VAL A 108 25.48 7.02 21.84
N GLN A 109 24.37 6.61 21.24
CA GLN A 109 23.80 5.26 21.34
C GLN A 109 24.12 4.47 20.07
N VAL A 110 24.59 3.23 20.24
CA VAL A 110 25.01 2.38 19.13
C VAL A 110 24.13 1.13 19.08
N LEU A 111 23.52 0.87 17.92
CA LEU A 111 22.71 -0.32 17.67
C LEU A 111 23.56 -1.60 17.65
N PRO A 112 22.95 -2.78 17.85
CA PRO A 112 23.60 -4.06 17.57
C PRO A 112 24.29 -4.07 16.20
N LYS A 113 25.44 -4.73 16.12
CA LYS A 113 26.34 -4.66 14.95
C LYS A 113 25.66 -5.04 13.62
N ASP A 114 24.76 -6.01 13.67
CA ASP A 114 24.09 -6.57 12.50
C ASP A 114 22.64 -6.04 12.35
N LEU A 115 22.29 -4.95 13.04
CA LEU A 115 20.99 -4.28 12.95
C LEU A 115 21.17 -2.90 12.30
N PRO A 116 21.02 -2.80 10.96
CA PRO A 116 21.27 -1.57 10.23
C PRO A 116 20.19 -0.50 10.47
N PHE A 117 20.64 0.75 10.46
CA PHE A 117 19.83 1.96 10.59
C PHE A 117 20.62 3.15 10.03
N GLU A 118 20.06 3.88 9.06
CA GLU A 118 20.79 4.90 8.30
C GLU A 118 20.37 6.34 8.62
N GLY A 119 20.06 6.59 9.90
CA GLY A 119 20.03 7.92 10.50
C GLY A 119 18.85 8.78 10.07
N ALA A 120 19.05 10.10 10.02
CA ALA A 120 18.02 11.06 9.64
C ALA A 120 17.64 11.00 8.13
N GLY A 121 18.36 10.22 7.33
CA GLY A 121 17.93 9.85 5.98
C GLY A 121 16.75 8.88 6.00
N ASP A 122 16.69 7.97 6.97
CA ASP A 122 15.60 7.00 7.15
C ASP A 122 14.63 7.34 8.28
N ALA A 123 14.97 8.29 9.16
CA ALA A 123 14.10 8.68 10.25
C ALA A 123 13.94 10.20 10.35
N LEU A 124 12.74 10.69 10.12
CA LEU A 124 12.42 12.11 10.00
C LEU A 124 11.48 12.56 11.12
N LEU A 125 11.92 13.55 11.89
CA LEU A 125 11.09 14.17 12.91
C LEU A 125 9.95 14.95 12.27
N ASP A 126 8.75 14.80 12.83
CA ASP A 126 7.72 15.81 12.68
C ASP A 126 8.26 17.17 13.12
N ARG A 127 8.03 18.23 12.33
CA ARG A 127 8.67 19.54 12.60
C ARG A 127 8.14 20.23 13.86
N GLU A 128 6.97 19.82 14.36
CA GLU A 128 6.44 20.26 15.66
C GLU A 128 6.93 19.37 16.81
N GLY A 129 7.77 18.37 16.53
CA GLY A 129 8.38 17.47 17.50
C GLY A 129 7.40 16.50 18.15
N ARG A 130 6.28 16.17 17.48
CA ARG A 130 5.23 15.30 18.04
C ARG A 130 5.63 13.82 18.04
N TRP A 131 6.27 13.37 16.97
CA TRP A 131 6.68 11.98 16.74
C TRP A 131 7.81 11.89 15.70
N LEU A 132 8.36 10.69 15.54
CA LEU A 132 9.37 10.34 14.56
C LEU A 132 8.75 9.43 13.48
N TRP A 133 8.91 9.79 12.22
CA TRP A 133 8.63 8.91 11.09
C TRP A 133 9.87 8.07 10.79
N ALA A 134 9.78 6.74 10.77
CA ALA A 134 10.91 5.86 10.53
C ALA A 134 10.64 4.92 9.34
N GLY A 135 11.48 5.00 8.31
CA GLY A 135 11.44 4.22 7.09
C GLY A 135 12.13 2.88 7.26
N TYR A 136 11.55 1.82 6.68
CA TYR A 136 12.19 0.51 6.55
C TYR A 136 11.86 -0.12 5.19
N GLY A 137 12.64 -1.12 4.78
CA GLY A 137 12.38 -1.91 3.58
C GLY A 137 13.62 -2.16 2.72
N PHE A 138 14.53 -1.19 2.66
CA PHE A 138 15.77 -1.30 1.87
C PHE A 138 17.04 -1.16 2.71
N ARG A 139 17.09 -0.20 3.63
CA ARG A 139 18.30 0.17 4.38
C ARG A 139 18.16 -0.10 5.87
N SER A 140 17.31 0.67 6.55
CA SER A 140 17.04 0.49 7.96
C SER A 140 16.12 -0.71 8.22
N GLU A 141 16.44 -1.50 9.24
CA GLU A 141 15.63 -2.64 9.68
C GLU A 141 14.47 -2.17 10.58
N LEU A 142 13.30 -2.79 10.42
CA LEU A 142 12.12 -2.52 11.25
C LEU A 142 12.40 -2.70 12.75
N ASP A 143 13.26 -3.67 13.09
CA ASP A 143 13.67 -4.00 14.45
C ASP A 143 14.52 -2.89 15.11
N SER A 144 15.02 -1.90 14.35
CA SER A 144 15.71 -0.74 14.91
C SER A 144 14.75 0.28 15.54
N HIS A 145 13.48 0.33 15.10
CA HIS A 145 12.53 1.37 15.50
C HIS A 145 12.19 1.38 17.00
N PRO A 146 12.02 0.22 17.69
CA PRO A 146 11.87 0.20 19.15
C PRO A 146 13.08 0.77 19.91
N TYR A 147 14.30 0.63 19.38
CA TYR A 147 15.49 1.25 19.96
C TYR A 147 15.44 2.77 19.82
N LEU A 148 15.02 3.29 18.65
CA LEU A 148 14.84 4.73 18.43
C LEU A 148 13.83 5.30 19.43
N ALA A 149 12.67 4.65 19.57
CA ALA A 149 11.62 5.08 20.51
C ALA A 149 12.17 5.17 21.94
N LYS A 150 12.87 4.12 22.40
CA LYS A 150 13.40 4.03 23.76
C LYS A 150 14.54 5.01 24.02
N TRP A 151 15.48 5.16 23.11
CA TRP A 151 16.70 5.94 23.32
C TRP A 151 16.52 7.44 23.10
N LEU A 152 15.56 7.83 22.25
CA LEU A 152 15.23 9.22 22.00
C LEU A 152 13.97 9.69 22.75
N ASP A 153 13.31 8.78 23.47
CA ASP A 153 12.07 9.01 24.22
C ASP A 153 10.95 9.64 23.37
N ILE A 154 10.67 9.04 22.21
CA ILE A 154 9.71 9.58 21.24
C ILE A 154 8.76 8.52 20.68
N GLU A 155 7.56 8.93 20.29
CA GLU A 155 6.66 8.09 19.48
C GLU A 155 7.30 7.82 18.11
N VAL A 156 7.43 6.55 17.73
CA VAL A 156 7.96 6.16 16.42
C VAL A 156 6.87 5.52 15.56
N ILE A 157 6.71 6.06 14.35
CA ILE A 157 5.75 5.61 13.35
C ILE A 157 6.50 4.99 12.17
N SER A 158 6.31 3.69 11.95
CA SER A 158 6.99 2.92 10.90
C SER A 158 6.32 3.09 9.53
N LEU A 159 7.10 3.42 8.50
CA LEU A 159 6.67 3.52 7.11
C LEU A 159 7.49 2.57 6.24
N ARG A 160 6.83 1.73 5.45
CA ARG A 160 7.47 0.80 4.53
C ARG A 160 7.73 1.45 3.17
N LEU A 161 8.99 1.44 2.76
CA LEU A 161 9.43 1.84 1.43
C LEU A 161 9.32 0.64 0.48
N ILE A 162 8.78 0.86 -0.72
CA ILE A 162 8.54 -0.20 -1.72
C ILE A 162 9.17 0.05 -3.10
N ASP A 163 9.62 1.27 -3.36
CA ASP A 163 10.27 1.68 -4.61
C ASP A 163 11.77 1.85 -4.35
N ASP A 164 12.59 1.04 -5.02
CA ASP A 164 14.05 0.99 -4.81
C ASP A 164 14.77 2.28 -5.22
N ARG A 165 14.13 3.10 -6.07
CA ARG A 165 14.61 4.46 -6.40
C ARG A 165 14.51 5.37 -5.19
N PHE A 166 13.58 5.12 -4.27
CA PHE A 166 13.37 5.90 -3.05
C PHE A 166 13.77 5.10 -1.82
N TYR A 167 15.02 4.62 -1.80
CA TYR A 167 15.56 3.68 -0.83
C TYR A 167 15.77 4.24 0.59
N HIS A 168 15.78 5.56 0.74
CA HIS A 168 15.76 6.27 2.02
C HIS A 168 14.49 7.08 2.16
N LEU A 169 13.97 7.18 3.38
CA LEU A 169 12.72 7.93 3.66
C LEU A 169 12.79 9.39 3.19
N ASP A 170 13.92 10.07 3.38
CA ASP A 170 14.13 11.47 3.01
C ASP A 170 14.15 11.74 1.50
N THR A 171 14.18 10.70 0.66
CA THR A 171 14.11 10.85 -0.80
C THR A 171 12.68 11.03 -1.29
N CYS A 172 11.69 10.60 -0.51
CA CYS A 172 10.27 10.60 -0.86
C CYS A 172 9.36 11.20 0.22
N PHE A 173 9.89 11.62 1.37
CA PHE A 173 9.13 12.16 2.49
C PHE A 173 9.86 13.33 3.16
N CYS A 174 9.14 14.42 3.45
CA CYS A 174 9.70 15.63 4.03
C CYS A 174 8.68 16.36 4.92
N PRO A 175 8.73 16.16 6.24
CA PRO A 175 8.00 16.99 7.18
C PRO A 175 8.47 18.44 7.08
N LEU A 176 7.52 19.37 6.95
CA LEU A 176 7.75 20.81 6.87
C LEU A 176 7.18 21.51 8.10
N ALA A 177 7.59 22.76 8.31
CA ALA A 177 7.04 23.62 9.36
C ALA A 177 5.51 23.74 9.28
N ASN A 178 4.87 24.12 10.39
CA ASN A 178 3.41 24.30 10.49
C ASN A 178 2.59 23.04 10.14
N GLY A 179 3.16 21.86 10.37
CA GLY A 179 2.52 20.56 10.19
C GLY A 179 2.28 20.14 8.75
N TYR A 180 2.88 20.82 7.76
CA TYR A 180 2.82 20.42 6.36
C TYR A 180 3.69 19.19 6.09
N LEU A 181 3.30 18.39 5.11
CA LEU A 181 4.05 17.22 4.65
C LEU A 181 4.19 17.27 3.13
N LEU A 182 5.43 17.29 2.65
CA LEU A 182 5.76 17.07 1.24
C LEU A 182 6.17 15.60 1.07
N TYR A 183 5.43 14.84 0.26
CA TYR A 183 5.73 13.41 0.09
C TYR A 183 5.28 12.85 -1.27
N TYR A 184 5.88 11.73 -1.68
CA TYR A 184 5.49 10.98 -2.87
C TYR A 184 4.75 9.69 -2.47
N PRO A 185 3.41 9.62 -2.66
CA PRO A 185 2.61 8.46 -2.23
C PRO A 185 2.96 7.14 -2.92
N GLY A 186 3.65 7.18 -4.06
CA GLY A 186 4.05 6.00 -4.83
C GLY A 186 5.24 5.23 -4.24
N ALA A 187 6.00 5.84 -3.32
CA ALA A 187 7.12 5.18 -2.66
C ALA A 187 6.72 4.27 -1.47
N PHE A 188 5.45 4.30 -1.07
CA PHE A 188 4.93 3.65 0.13
C PHE A 188 3.88 2.59 -0.19
N ASP A 189 3.82 1.53 0.62
CA ASP A 189 2.71 0.56 0.56
C ASP A 189 1.38 1.16 1.03
N SER A 190 0.29 0.40 0.88
CA SER A 190 -1.06 0.85 1.24
C SER A 190 -1.20 1.13 2.74
N TYR A 191 -0.61 0.29 3.59
CA TYR A 191 -0.58 0.48 5.05
C TYR A 191 0.08 1.82 5.42
N SER A 192 1.27 2.08 4.90
CA SER A 192 2.06 3.28 5.21
C SER A 192 1.37 4.54 4.72
N ASN A 193 0.77 4.50 3.51
CA ASN A 193 -0.06 5.61 3.03
C ASN A 193 -1.22 5.88 3.99
N ARG A 194 -1.98 4.86 4.40
CA ARG A 194 -3.09 5.04 5.33
C ARG A 194 -2.66 5.65 6.66
N VAL A 195 -1.51 5.23 7.21
CA VAL A 195 -0.96 5.82 8.43
C VAL A 195 -0.64 7.31 8.25
N ILE A 196 -0.04 7.69 7.11
CA ILE A 196 0.22 9.10 6.78
C ILE A 196 -1.09 9.89 6.73
N GLU A 197 -2.11 9.37 6.03
CA GLU A 197 -3.40 10.03 5.83
C GLU A 197 -4.21 10.18 7.11
N MET A 198 -4.06 9.26 8.06
CA MET A 198 -4.68 9.33 9.40
C MET A 198 -4.00 10.36 10.31
N ARG A 199 -2.69 10.58 10.14
CA ARG A 199 -1.88 11.46 10.98
C ARG A 199 -1.77 12.89 10.44
N VAL A 200 -1.88 13.08 9.12
CA VAL A 200 -1.74 14.37 8.46
C VAL A 200 -3.02 14.73 7.69
N ALA A 201 -3.66 15.82 8.11
CA ALA A 201 -4.88 16.34 7.49
C ALA A 201 -4.68 16.62 5.99
N LEU A 202 -5.75 16.48 5.20
CA LEU A 202 -5.69 16.57 3.73
C LEU A 202 -5.10 17.90 3.24
N GLU A 203 -5.50 19.00 3.85
CA GLU A 203 -5.04 20.35 3.56
C GLU A 203 -3.56 20.62 3.92
N LYS A 204 -2.93 19.71 4.68
CA LYS A 204 -1.51 19.74 5.04
C LYS A 204 -0.66 18.79 4.21
N ARG A 205 -1.27 17.93 3.39
CA ARG A 205 -0.60 16.97 2.52
C ARG A 205 -0.31 17.60 1.15
N ILE A 206 0.97 17.77 0.85
CA ILE A 206 1.47 18.16 -0.47
C ILE A 206 2.01 16.90 -1.13
N ALA A 207 1.09 16.11 -1.71
CA ALA A 207 1.45 14.94 -2.52
C ALA A 207 2.05 15.39 -3.85
N ILE A 208 3.26 14.93 -4.16
CA ILE A 208 3.95 15.27 -5.42
C ILE A 208 3.76 14.21 -6.50
N GLU A 209 3.91 14.63 -7.75
CA GLU A 209 3.95 13.73 -8.90
C GLU A 209 5.34 13.11 -9.09
N GLU A 210 5.41 12.00 -9.82
CA GLU A 210 6.66 11.28 -10.09
C GLU A 210 7.72 12.18 -10.75
N LYS A 211 7.30 13.12 -11.62
CA LYS A 211 8.19 14.08 -12.31
C LYS A 211 9.03 14.91 -11.33
N ASP A 212 8.47 15.28 -10.18
CA ASP A 212 9.15 16.03 -9.13
C ASP A 212 9.89 15.08 -8.18
N ALA A 213 9.32 13.92 -7.90
CA ALA A 213 9.92 12.91 -7.02
C ALA A 213 11.28 12.45 -7.55
N VAL A 214 11.39 12.09 -8.84
CA VAL A 214 12.66 11.66 -9.45
C VAL A 214 13.71 12.78 -9.56
N ASN A 215 13.30 14.05 -9.39
CA ASN A 215 14.22 15.18 -9.28
C ASN A 215 14.63 15.48 -7.83
N PHE A 216 14.27 14.60 -6.88
CA PHE A 216 14.54 14.70 -5.45
C PHE A 216 13.86 15.90 -4.79
N ALA A 217 12.63 16.24 -5.21
CA ALA A 217 11.88 17.36 -4.61
C ALA A 217 11.57 17.14 -3.12
N CYS A 218 11.33 15.89 -2.67
CA CYS A 218 11.17 15.57 -1.25
C CYS A 218 12.49 15.63 -0.47
N ASN A 219 13.65 15.54 -1.12
CA ASN A 219 14.94 15.61 -0.45
C ASN A 219 15.34 17.06 -0.14
N ALA A 220 14.44 17.78 0.52
CA ALA A 220 14.52 19.21 0.77
C ALA A 220 14.93 19.54 2.20
N VAL A 221 15.64 20.65 2.36
CA VAL A 221 15.99 21.22 3.67
C VAL A 221 14.96 22.29 4.00
N ASN A 222 14.27 22.13 5.12
CA ASN A 222 13.32 23.12 5.63
C ASN A 222 13.92 23.92 6.80
N ILE A 223 13.98 25.24 6.64
CA ILE A 223 14.39 26.21 7.67
C ILE A 223 13.25 27.22 7.78
N ASP A 224 12.41 27.04 8.80
CA ASP A 224 11.19 27.82 8.99
C ASP A 224 10.29 27.81 7.73
N HIS A 225 10.15 28.95 7.05
CA HIS A 225 9.36 29.12 5.83
C HIS A 225 10.18 28.89 4.55
N ILE A 226 11.47 28.59 4.64
CA ILE A 226 12.35 28.37 3.49
C ILE A 226 12.44 26.87 3.22
N VAL A 227 12.29 26.47 1.96
CA VAL A 227 12.49 25.10 1.49
C VAL A 227 13.55 25.10 0.40
N ILE A 228 14.70 24.51 0.69
CA ILE A 228 15.84 24.44 -0.22
C ILE A 228 15.85 23.05 -0.87
N MET A 229 15.89 23.01 -2.20
CA MET A 229 15.85 21.75 -2.96
C MET A 229 16.66 21.81 -4.25
N ASN A 230 16.84 20.66 -4.92
CA ASN A 230 17.52 20.57 -6.20
C ASN A 230 16.75 21.28 -7.32
N LYS A 231 15.50 20.86 -7.55
CA LYS A 231 14.63 21.39 -8.60
C LYS A 231 13.17 21.07 -8.28
N ALA A 232 12.28 22.00 -8.59
CA ALA A 232 10.83 21.82 -8.53
C ALA A 232 10.16 22.24 -9.84
N SER A 233 9.06 21.58 -10.17
CA SER A 233 8.12 22.03 -11.20
C SER A 233 7.46 23.35 -10.79
N ASP A 234 6.96 24.09 -11.79
CA ASP A 234 6.26 25.35 -11.53
C ASP A 234 4.98 25.11 -10.70
N GLU A 235 4.31 23.99 -10.93
CA GLU A 235 3.15 23.55 -10.16
C GLU A 235 3.51 23.33 -8.68
N LEU A 236 4.62 22.64 -8.39
CA LEU A 236 5.06 22.42 -7.02
C LEU A 236 5.48 23.73 -6.33
N LYS A 237 6.15 24.63 -7.05
CA LYS A 237 6.49 25.96 -6.53
C LYS A 237 5.25 26.76 -6.14
N LEU A 238 4.22 26.73 -6.98
CA LEU A 238 2.95 27.39 -6.70
C LEU A 238 2.28 26.80 -5.44
N LYS A 239 2.15 25.47 -5.35
CA LYS A 239 1.57 24.79 -4.18
C LYS A 239 2.30 25.15 -2.87
N LEU A 240 3.63 25.18 -2.89
CA LEU A 240 4.44 25.55 -1.72
C LEU A 240 4.28 27.04 -1.37
N ALA A 241 4.28 27.92 -2.36
CA ALA A 241 4.11 29.36 -2.16
C ALA A 241 2.72 29.74 -1.62
N GLU A 242 1.66 29.08 -2.09
CA GLU A 242 0.28 29.28 -1.63
C GLU A 242 0.10 29.04 -0.13
N VAL A 243 0.88 28.09 0.43
CA VAL A 243 0.86 27.78 1.86
C VAL A 243 1.97 28.47 2.65
N GLY A 244 2.67 29.43 2.02
CA GLY A 244 3.60 30.36 2.68
C GLY A 244 5.06 29.94 2.68
N PHE A 245 5.47 28.93 1.89
CA PHE A 245 6.89 28.57 1.76
C PHE A 245 7.59 29.32 0.63
N GLN A 246 8.81 29.77 0.88
CA GLN A 246 9.72 30.26 -0.14
C GLN A 246 10.61 29.11 -0.63
N VAL A 247 10.51 28.78 -1.92
CA VAL A 247 11.34 27.75 -2.55
C VAL A 247 12.66 28.36 -3.02
N ILE A 248 13.79 27.76 -2.62
CA ILE A 248 15.11 28.09 -3.14
C ILE A 248 15.66 26.86 -3.87
N GLU A 249 15.87 26.98 -5.17
CA GLU A 249 16.50 25.94 -5.98
C GLU A 249 18.01 26.13 -6.03
N THR A 250 18.75 25.06 -5.79
CA THR A 250 20.20 25.00 -6.02
C THR A 250 20.54 23.70 -6.73
N PRO A 251 21.21 23.73 -7.89
CA PRO A 251 21.47 22.52 -8.65
C PRO A 251 22.40 21.58 -7.88
N LEU A 252 22.00 20.32 -7.72
CA LEU A 252 22.74 19.27 -7.01
C LEU A 252 22.92 18.01 -7.86
N THR A 253 22.91 18.18 -9.19
CA THR A 253 22.91 17.07 -10.15
C THR A 253 24.09 16.11 -10.04
N GLU A 254 25.25 16.56 -9.56
CA GLU A 254 26.41 15.66 -9.35
C GLU A 254 26.20 14.72 -8.16
N PHE A 255 25.42 15.13 -7.15
CA PHE A 255 25.06 14.30 -5.99
C PHE A 255 23.88 13.36 -6.30
N LEU A 256 22.98 13.76 -7.21
CA LEU A 256 21.92 12.88 -7.71
C LEU A 256 22.48 11.60 -8.37
N LYS A 257 23.69 11.66 -8.94
CA LYS A 257 24.39 10.48 -9.48
C LYS A 257 24.73 9.42 -8.43
N ALA A 258 24.84 9.83 -7.16
CA ALA A 258 25.01 8.93 -6.01
C ALA A 258 23.68 8.64 -5.29
N GLY A 259 22.57 9.19 -5.75
CA GLY A 259 21.25 9.00 -5.14
C GLY A 259 20.93 9.96 -3.98
N GLY A 260 21.61 11.11 -3.87
CA GLY A 260 21.34 12.10 -2.81
C GLY A 260 21.18 13.53 -3.33
N ALA A 261 20.49 14.37 -2.56
CA ALA A 261 20.35 15.80 -2.86
C ALA A 261 20.51 16.66 -1.58
N SER A 262 19.75 17.74 -1.46
CA SER A 262 19.97 18.78 -0.44
C SER A 262 19.83 18.25 0.98
N LYS A 263 18.79 17.46 1.28
CA LYS A 263 18.59 16.92 2.62
C LYS A 263 19.65 15.89 2.95
N CYS A 264 20.00 14.98 2.03
CA CYS A 264 21.05 13.98 2.29
C CYS A 264 22.39 14.60 2.68
N LEU A 265 22.73 15.76 2.09
CA LEU A 265 23.97 16.49 2.36
C LEU A 265 23.99 17.22 3.72
N THR A 266 22.91 17.15 4.50
CA THR A 266 22.75 17.92 5.74
C THR A 266 22.12 17.08 6.85
N LEU A 267 22.62 17.25 8.08
CA LEU A 267 21.97 16.74 9.27
C LEU A 267 21.65 17.89 10.22
N ARG A 268 20.37 18.09 10.56
CA ARG A 268 19.99 19.06 11.60
C ARG A 268 20.35 18.48 12.97
N VAL A 269 21.24 19.16 13.70
CA VAL A 269 21.76 18.71 15.01
C VAL A 269 21.18 19.49 16.18
N THR A 270 20.31 20.47 15.90
CA THR A 270 19.52 21.20 16.90
C THR A 270 18.04 20.88 16.70
N GLU A 271 17.61 19.81 17.36
CA GLU A 271 16.21 19.37 17.37
C GLU A 271 15.67 19.45 18.81
N PRO A 272 14.68 20.33 19.07
CA PRO A 272 14.16 20.54 20.41
C PRO A 272 13.36 19.34 20.89
N VAL A 273 13.47 19.03 22.18
CA VAL A 273 12.69 17.98 22.85
C VAL A 273 11.39 18.60 23.38
N ARG A 274 10.28 17.88 23.23
CA ARG A 274 9.01 18.21 23.90
C ARG A 274 8.85 17.35 25.15
N GLU A 275 8.55 17.99 26.29
CA GLU A 275 8.38 17.28 27.57
C GLU A 275 7.16 16.33 27.59
N GLU A 276 6.16 16.59 26.75
CA GLU A 276 4.92 15.80 26.68
C GLU A 276 5.06 14.51 25.84
N VAL A 277 6.18 14.34 25.14
CA VAL A 277 6.41 13.24 24.21
C VAL A 277 7.28 12.19 24.90
N HIS A 278 6.87 10.92 24.78
CA HIS A 278 7.55 9.80 25.40
C HIS A 278 7.64 8.62 24.44
N ALA A 279 8.52 7.67 24.77
CA ALA A 279 8.74 6.45 24.01
C ALA A 279 7.46 5.65 23.80
N THR A 280 6.98 5.60 22.56
CA THR A 280 5.94 4.66 22.12
C THR A 280 6.29 4.08 20.76
N THR A 281 5.98 2.81 20.53
CA THR A 281 6.14 2.17 19.23
C THR A 281 4.96 1.23 18.98
N GLN A 282 4.53 1.17 17.73
CA GLN A 282 3.50 0.22 17.29
C GLN A 282 4.11 -1.10 16.82
N VAL A 283 5.45 -1.20 16.76
CA VAL A 283 6.14 -2.41 16.33
C VAL A 283 5.89 -3.51 17.35
N GLU A 284 5.33 -4.62 16.88
CA GLU A 284 5.13 -5.84 17.67
C GLU A 284 6.14 -6.89 17.23
N SER A 285 6.57 -7.73 18.17
CA SER A 285 7.37 -8.92 17.88
C SER A 285 6.78 -10.15 18.56
N ARG A 286 6.78 -11.29 17.87
CA ARG A 286 6.36 -12.59 18.41
C ARG A 286 7.29 -13.70 17.92
N ILE A 287 7.52 -14.72 18.73
CA ILE A 287 8.36 -15.87 18.35
C ILE A 287 7.44 -17.01 17.95
N ILE A 288 7.68 -17.57 16.77
CA ILE A 288 6.99 -18.76 16.28
C ILE A 288 7.94 -19.93 16.16
N ARG A 289 7.37 -21.14 16.20
CA ARG A 289 8.06 -22.39 15.93
C ARG A 289 7.53 -23.01 14.64
N LEU A 290 8.45 -23.38 13.77
CA LEU A 290 8.20 -24.13 12.53
C LEU A 290 8.83 -25.51 12.63
N GLU A 291 8.10 -26.55 12.25
CA GLU A 291 8.59 -27.92 12.22
C GLU A 291 8.20 -28.64 10.92
N GLY A 292 9.12 -29.45 10.40
CA GLY A 292 8.92 -30.27 9.22
C GLY A 292 10.20 -30.41 8.39
N HIS A 293 10.05 -30.76 7.11
CA HIS A 293 11.16 -30.77 6.14
C HIS A 293 11.50 -29.35 5.67
N LEU A 294 12.00 -28.51 6.59
CA LEU A 294 12.15 -27.06 6.39
C LEU A 294 13.00 -26.69 5.16
N LEU A 295 14.14 -27.35 4.96
CA LEU A 295 15.05 -27.10 3.83
C LEU A 295 14.59 -27.80 2.55
N ASP A 296 14.27 -29.10 2.64
CA ASP A 296 13.93 -29.89 1.47
C ASP A 296 12.64 -29.40 0.79
N ALA A 297 11.61 -29.09 1.57
CA ALA A 297 10.35 -28.58 1.06
C ALA A 297 10.33 -27.06 0.84
N GLY A 298 11.40 -26.34 1.22
CA GLY A 298 11.46 -24.89 1.18
C GLY A 298 10.39 -24.22 2.07
N LEU A 299 9.95 -24.88 3.14
CA LEU A 299 8.91 -24.35 4.03
C LEU A 299 9.40 -23.11 4.77
N ILE A 300 10.65 -23.11 5.23
CA ILE A 300 11.23 -21.95 5.92
C ILE A 300 11.32 -20.75 4.97
N ASN A 301 11.86 -20.93 3.76
CA ASN A 301 11.97 -19.83 2.78
C ASN A 301 10.60 -19.23 2.46
N ARG A 302 9.58 -20.06 2.18
CA ARG A 302 8.21 -19.58 1.93
C ARG A 302 7.61 -18.80 3.10
N ALA A 303 7.96 -19.16 4.34
CA ALA A 303 7.50 -18.44 5.53
C ALA A 303 8.21 -17.10 5.69
N LEU A 304 9.53 -17.06 5.46
CA LEU A 304 10.34 -15.84 5.52
C LEU A 304 9.96 -14.85 4.42
N ASP A 305 9.81 -15.32 3.18
CA ASP A 305 9.37 -14.50 2.04
C ASP A 305 7.98 -13.88 2.33
N LEU A 306 7.08 -14.68 2.89
CA LEU A 306 5.74 -14.24 3.26
C LEU A 306 5.76 -13.13 4.31
N ILE A 307 6.60 -13.25 5.35
CA ILE A 307 6.75 -12.21 6.38
C ILE A 307 7.17 -10.89 5.72
N VAL A 308 8.19 -10.92 4.85
CA VAL A 308 8.71 -9.72 4.18
C VAL A 308 7.70 -9.15 3.20
N ASP A 309 7.07 -9.97 2.36
CA ASP A 309 6.07 -9.52 1.37
C ASP A 309 4.91 -8.79 2.03
N MET A 310 4.45 -9.29 3.18
CA MET A 310 3.39 -8.68 3.99
C MET A 310 3.84 -7.46 4.82
N GLY A 311 5.12 -7.07 4.74
CA GLY A 311 5.64 -5.86 5.36
C GLY A 311 6.17 -6.03 6.77
N GLY A 312 6.34 -7.26 7.24
CA GLY A 312 7.08 -7.57 8.47
C GLY A 312 8.58 -7.74 8.23
N SER A 313 9.30 -8.05 9.30
CA SER A 313 10.69 -8.50 9.28
C SER A 313 10.84 -9.75 10.15
N PHE A 314 11.99 -10.41 10.08
CA PHE A 314 12.24 -11.62 10.85
C PHE A 314 13.68 -11.72 11.34
N GLN A 315 13.85 -12.52 12.39
CA GLN A 315 15.15 -12.98 12.87
C GLN A 315 15.05 -14.47 13.24
N VAL A 316 15.84 -15.31 12.57
CA VAL A 316 15.93 -16.73 12.93
C VAL A 316 16.78 -16.86 14.20
N LEU A 317 16.17 -17.31 15.30
CA LEU A 317 16.83 -17.41 16.60
C LEU A 317 17.66 -18.68 16.73
N ASN A 318 17.11 -19.80 16.25
CA ASN A 318 17.80 -21.07 16.17
C ASN A 318 17.25 -21.93 15.03
N PHE A 319 18.08 -22.88 14.58
CA PHE A 319 17.73 -23.85 13.57
C PHE A 319 18.32 -25.21 13.94
N ASN A 320 17.47 -26.16 14.29
CA ASN A 320 17.83 -27.53 14.64
C ASN A 320 17.61 -28.42 13.42
N LEU A 321 18.72 -28.83 12.79
CA LEU A 321 18.70 -29.70 11.61
C LEU A 321 18.40 -31.14 12.01
N GLY A 322 17.50 -31.79 11.27
CA GLY A 322 17.21 -33.21 11.43
C GLY A 322 18.45 -34.09 11.19
N GLU A 323 18.60 -35.16 11.98
CA GLU A 323 19.78 -36.05 11.93
C GLU A 323 19.93 -36.78 10.58
N GLN A 324 18.81 -37.15 9.97
CA GLN A 324 18.75 -37.82 8.68
C GLN A 324 17.85 -37.04 7.72
N ARG A 325 17.92 -37.35 6.43
CA ARG A 325 17.05 -36.71 5.41
C ARG A 325 15.54 -36.81 5.72
N GLN A 326 15.12 -37.89 6.37
CA GLN A 326 13.72 -38.11 6.76
C GLN A 326 13.39 -37.57 8.16
N SER A 327 14.37 -37.04 8.89
CA SER A 327 14.15 -36.38 10.17
C SER A 327 13.59 -34.98 9.96
N THR A 328 12.64 -34.59 10.80
CA THR A 328 12.13 -33.22 10.81
C THR A 328 13.18 -32.26 11.35
N SER A 329 13.21 -31.06 10.78
CA SER A 329 13.97 -29.92 11.30
C SER A 329 13.01 -28.99 12.06
N ALA A 330 13.54 -28.24 13.02
CA ALA A 330 12.79 -27.25 13.78
C ALA A 330 13.51 -25.90 13.74
N ALA A 331 12.75 -24.81 13.63
CA ALA A 331 13.28 -23.46 13.67
C ALA A 331 12.41 -22.56 14.53
N GLU A 332 13.05 -21.73 15.35
CA GLU A 332 12.38 -20.65 16.07
C GLU A 332 12.70 -19.32 15.38
N VAL A 333 11.65 -18.60 14.99
CA VAL A 333 11.75 -17.36 14.23
C VAL A 333 11.03 -16.26 15.00
N LYS A 334 11.76 -15.19 15.34
CA LYS A 334 11.17 -13.95 15.82
C LYS A 334 10.64 -13.18 14.62
N VAL A 335 9.34 -12.93 14.59
CA VAL A 335 8.64 -12.16 13.56
C VAL A 335 8.31 -10.80 14.14
N SER A 336 8.59 -9.74 13.38
CA SER A 336 8.25 -8.37 13.75
C SER A 336 7.35 -7.73 12.71
N ALA A 337 6.43 -6.88 13.13
CA ALA A 337 5.51 -6.17 12.24
C ALA A 337 5.34 -4.71 12.69
N PRO A 338 5.08 -3.76 11.77
CA PRO A 338 4.98 -2.33 12.07
C PRO A 338 3.75 -1.97 12.92
N SER A 339 2.75 -2.85 12.97
CA SER A 339 1.53 -2.72 13.77
C SER A 339 0.87 -4.08 14.02
N HIS A 340 -0.12 -4.07 14.91
CA HIS A 340 -0.97 -5.22 15.20
C HIS A 340 -1.67 -5.77 13.95
N ASP A 341 -2.31 -4.90 13.16
CA ASP A 341 -3.03 -5.30 11.93
C ASP A 341 -2.13 -6.07 10.95
N VAL A 342 -0.87 -5.62 10.77
CA VAL A 342 0.10 -6.30 9.91
C VAL A 342 0.58 -7.61 10.56
N MET A 343 0.81 -7.62 11.87
CA MET A 343 1.19 -8.82 12.62
C MET A 343 0.16 -9.93 12.46
N GLU A 344 -1.12 -9.60 12.61
CA GLU A 344 -2.20 -10.56 12.42
C GLU A 344 -2.27 -11.09 11.00
N GLY A 345 -2.10 -10.21 10.01
CA GLY A 345 -2.04 -10.61 8.61
C GLY A 345 -0.97 -11.67 8.38
N ILE A 346 0.24 -11.41 8.87
CA ILE A 346 1.38 -12.33 8.79
C ILE A 346 1.05 -13.66 9.49
N PHE A 347 0.59 -13.60 10.74
CA PHE A 347 0.31 -14.80 11.56
C PHE A 347 -0.77 -15.69 10.96
N SER A 348 -1.87 -15.11 10.46
CA SER A 348 -2.93 -15.87 9.80
C SER A 348 -2.39 -16.75 8.66
N ASN A 349 -1.43 -16.23 7.90
CA ASN A 349 -0.80 -16.97 6.81
C ASN A 349 0.30 -17.94 7.29
N LEU A 350 1.02 -17.61 8.36
CA LEU A 350 2.01 -18.51 8.96
C LEU A 350 1.34 -19.73 9.62
N ILE A 351 0.19 -19.55 10.26
CA ILE A 351 -0.65 -20.64 10.81
C ILE A 351 -1.01 -21.63 9.70
N ASP A 352 -1.31 -21.13 8.50
CA ASP A 352 -1.56 -21.95 7.33
C ASP A 352 -0.34 -22.78 6.91
N LEU A 353 0.86 -22.23 7.01
CA LEU A 353 2.10 -22.97 6.80
C LEU A 353 2.42 -23.96 7.94
N GLY A 354 1.62 -23.95 9.02
CA GLY A 354 1.78 -24.82 10.18
C GLY A 354 2.70 -24.26 11.26
N ALA A 355 2.96 -22.95 11.26
CA ALA A 355 3.59 -22.28 12.38
C ALA A 355 2.72 -22.41 13.63
N VAL A 356 3.38 -22.57 14.77
CA VAL A 356 2.73 -22.65 16.09
C VAL A 356 3.43 -21.71 17.05
N ASP A 357 2.69 -21.25 18.06
CA ASP A 357 3.27 -20.55 19.20
C ASP A 357 4.18 -21.50 19.99
N LEU A 358 5.12 -20.93 20.76
CA LEU A 358 5.88 -21.70 21.72
C LEU A 358 4.95 -22.21 22.83
N PRO A 359 5.19 -23.41 23.43
CA PRO A 359 4.29 -23.97 24.44
C PRO A 359 3.99 -23.06 25.64
N GLN A 360 4.96 -22.22 26.03
CA GLN A 360 4.82 -21.23 27.10
C GLN A 360 4.03 -19.97 26.71
N ASP A 361 3.93 -19.70 25.40
CA ASP A 361 3.27 -18.51 24.85
C ASP A 361 1.85 -18.82 24.33
N GLU A 362 1.44 -20.10 24.34
CA GLU A 362 0.11 -20.51 23.93
C GLU A 362 -0.98 -19.87 24.81
N LYS A 363 -1.86 -19.09 24.18
CA LYS A 363 -3.01 -18.43 24.80
C LYS A 363 -4.32 -18.96 24.23
N ASP A 364 -5.40 -18.78 24.99
CA ASP A 364 -6.74 -19.10 24.50
C ASP A 364 -7.17 -18.05 23.46
N ALA A 365 -8.02 -18.48 22.53
CA ALA A 365 -8.58 -17.62 21.50
C ALA A 365 -9.45 -16.51 22.12
N LYS A 366 -9.32 -15.29 21.59
CA LYS A 366 -10.19 -14.18 21.97
C LYS A 366 -11.57 -14.40 21.35
N LEU A 367 -12.61 -14.16 22.14
CA LEU A 367 -14.00 -14.37 21.74
C LEU A 367 -14.78 -13.08 21.93
N GLU A 368 -15.52 -12.68 20.91
CA GLU A 368 -16.43 -11.53 20.96
C GLU A 368 -17.85 -11.94 20.55
N PRO A 369 -18.90 -11.39 21.19
CA PRO A 369 -20.27 -11.74 20.88
C PRO A 369 -20.74 -11.11 19.56
N VAL A 370 -21.51 -11.87 18.78
CA VAL A 370 -22.28 -11.34 17.66
C VAL A 370 -23.40 -10.44 18.18
N LEU A 371 -23.34 -9.16 17.83
CA LEU A 371 -24.33 -8.15 18.25
C LEU A 371 -25.46 -7.96 17.22
N GLN A 372 -25.21 -8.31 15.96
CA GLN A 372 -26.17 -8.17 14.85
C GLN A 372 -26.19 -9.47 14.04
N ALA A 373 -27.39 -9.98 13.77
CA ALA A 373 -27.54 -11.20 12.98
C ALA A 373 -26.89 -11.03 11.58
N GLY A 374 -26.11 -12.02 11.19
CA GLY A 374 -25.43 -12.04 9.90
C GLY A 374 -24.23 -11.11 9.79
N VAL A 375 -23.68 -10.63 10.91
CA VAL A 375 -22.53 -9.71 11.02
C VAL A 375 -21.57 -10.23 12.09
N ALA A 376 -20.31 -10.46 11.72
CA ALA A 376 -19.27 -10.84 12.67
C ALA A 376 -18.77 -9.62 13.47
N PRO A 377 -18.22 -9.82 14.69
CA PRO A 377 -17.49 -8.77 15.41
C PRO A 377 -16.37 -8.16 14.56
N ASP A 378 -15.90 -6.98 14.97
CA ASP A 378 -14.66 -6.46 14.39
C ASP A 378 -13.53 -7.46 14.61
N ASP A 379 -12.68 -7.56 13.59
CA ASP A 379 -11.46 -8.36 13.65
C ASP A 379 -11.65 -9.87 13.84
N PHE A 380 -12.78 -10.39 13.37
CA PHE A 380 -13.01 -11.84 13.33
C PHE A 380 -11.95 -12.57 12.49
N TYR A 381 -11.56 -13.75 12.97
CA TYR A 381 -10.67 -14.63 12.22
C TYR A 381 -11.35 -15.19 10.98
N VAL A 382 -10.68 -15.09 9.83
CA VAL A 382 -11.18 -15.64 8.55
C VAL A 382 -10.69 -17.06 8.38
N SER A 383 -11.63 -18.00 8.29
CA SER A 383 -11.32 -19.42 8.15
C SER A 383 -10.75 -19.77 6.78
N THR A 384 -9.93 -20.82 6.74
CA THR A 384 -9.31 -21.33 5.51
C THR A 384 -9.91 -22.67 5.11
N ILE A 385 -9.48 -23.25 3.99
CA ILE A 385 -9.92 -24.59 3.58
C ILE A 385 -9.40 -25.71 4.49
N TYR A 386 -8.42 -25.40 5.35
CA TYR A 386 -7.65 -26.41 6.06
C TYR A 386 -8.27 -26.75 7.41
N PRO A 387 -8.18 -28.02 7.84
CA PRO A 387 -8.64 -28.43 9.17
C PRO A 387 -7.96 -27.58 10.26
N THR A 388 -8.78 -26.91 11.06
CA THR A 388 -8.34 -25.94 12.07
C THR A 388 -8.73 -26.42 13.47
N GLU A 389 -7.90 -26.12 14.46
CA GLU A 389 -8.23 -26.26 15.88
C GLU A 389 -8.15 -24.88 16.56
N VAL A 390 -9.02 -24.66 17.54
CA VAL A 390 -9.03 -23.45 18.36
C VAL A 390 -8.88 -23.80 19.84
N ARG A 391 -8.15 -22.99 20.58
CA ARG A 391 -7.88 -23.20 22.00
C ARG A 391 -8.84 -22.38 22.86
N ILE A 392 -9.62 -23.05 23.72
CA ILE A 392 -10.61 -22.42 24.60
C ILE A 392 -10.48 -23.04 25.99
N ASN A 393 -10.33 -22.21 27.02
CA ASN A 393 -10.14 -22.64 28.41
C ASN A 393 -9.00 -23.67 28.55
N GLY A 394 -7.89 -23.46 27.84
CA GLY A 394 -6.73 -24.36 27.81
C GLY A 394 -6.89 -25.65 27.01
N LEU A 395 -8.03 -25.89 26.34
CA LEU A 395 -8.30 -27.10 25.57
C LEU A 395 -8.42 -26.80 24.07
N TRP A 396 -7.85 -27.66 23.23
CA TRP A 396 -7.94 -27.56 21.77
C TRP A 396 -9.20 -28.26 21.24
N PHE A 397 -10.05 -27.52 20.54
CA PHE A 397 -11.27 -28.00 19.92
C PHE A 397 -11.12 -27.98 18.40
N LYS A 398 -11.48 -29.09 17.74
CA LYS A 398 -11.51 -29.16 16.28
C LYS A 398 -12.71 -28.39 15.73
N VAL A 399 -12.47 -27.56 14.72
CA VAL A 399 -13.51 -26.81 14.04
C VAL A 399 -14.32 -27.73 13.13
N GLU A 400 -15.63 -27.77 13.33
CA GLU A 400 -16.58 -28.49 12.48
C GLU A 400 -16.99 -27.63 11.26
N ASN A 401 -17.46 -28.29 10.20
CA ASN A 401 -17.95 -27.65 8.95
C ASN A 401 -16.93 -26.72 8.27
N GLN A 402 -15.65 -27.07 8.36
CA GLN A 402 -14.56 -26.27 7.81
C GLN A 402 -14.79 -25.88 6.34
N ARG A 403 -14.63 -24.59 6.07
CA ARG A 403 -14.62 -24.00 4.73
C ARG A 403 -13.80 -22.71 4.75
N MET A 404 -13.43 -22.22 3.58
CA MET A 404 -12.87 -20.86 3.47
C MET A 404 -13.94 -19.78 3.61
N ASP A 405 -13.49 -18.58 3.93
CA ASP A 405 -14.25 -17.33 3.95
C ASP A 405 -15.43 -17.34 4.95
N GLY A 406 -15.23 -18.03 6.08
CA GLY A 406 -16.14 -18.06 7.21
C GLY A 406 -15.53 -17.44 8.47
N ALA A 407 -16.36 -17.33 9.51
CA ALA A 407 -15.97 -17.04 10.87
C ALA A 407 -16.06 -18.34 11.71
N ILE A 408 -15.30 -18.42 12.80
CA ILE A 408 -15.38 -19.54 13.74
C ILE A 408 -16.27 -19.15 14.92
N ALA A 409 -17.47 -19.74 14.98
CA ALA A 409 -18.43 -19.54 16.05
C ALA A 409 -18.32 -20.63 17.11
N ILE A 410 -18.29 -20.21 18.37
CA ILE A 410 -18.20 -21.05 19.57
C ILE A 410 -19.57 -21.06 20.25
N SER A 411 -20.08 -22.25 20.49
CA SER A 411 -21.36 -22.46 21.16
C SER A 411 -21.22 -23.47 22.30
N GLN A 412 -21.89 -23.19 23.42
CA GLN A 412 -22.03 -24.15 24.51
C GLN A 412 -23.24 -25.05 24.20
N THR A 413 -23.00 -26.34 24.00
CA THR A 413 -24.06 -27.34 23.83
C THR A 413 -24.20 -28.20 25.09
N PRO A 414 -25.30 -28.95 25.25
CA PRO A 414 -25.43 -29.93 26.34
C PRO A 414 -24.31 -30.99 26.37
N ASN A 415 -23.66 -31.25 25.23
CA ASN A 415 -22.59 -32.23 25.08
C ASN A 415 -21.17 -31.62 25.21
N GLY A 416 -21.07 -30.32 25.54
CA GLY A 416 -19.80 -29.58 25.66
C GLY A 416 -19.71 -28.38 24.71
N MET A 417 -18.56 -27.71 24.72
CA MET A 417 -18.24 -26.62 23.78
C MET A 417 -18.04 -27.19 22.37
N VAL A 418 -18.60 -26.51 21.37
CA VAL A 418 -18.44 -26.87 19.96
C VAL A 418 -18.00 -25.64 19.18
N ALA A 419 -16.91 -25.79 18.41
CA ALA A 419 -16.42 -24.80 17.46
C ALA A 419 -16.92 -25.14 16.05
N LYS A 420 -17.62 -24.21 15.40
CA LYS A 420 -18.19 -24.39 14.06
C LYS A 420 -17.76 -23.27 13.13
N CYS A 421 -17.33 -23.63 11.93
CA CYS A 421 -17.15 -22.67 10.85
C CYS A 421 -18.52 -22.29 10.28
N LYS A 422 -18.82 -20.98 10.28
CA LYS A 422 -20.07 -20.40 9.73
C LYS A 422 -19.72 -19.29 8.75
N ILE A 423 -20.52 -19.13 7.70
CA ILE A 423 -20.43 -17.95 6.84
C ILE A 423 -21.10 -16.75 7.53
N LEU A 424 -20.69 -15.54 7.15
CA LEU A 424 -21.11 -14.30 7.84
C LEU A 424 -22.62 -14.19 8.03
N ARG A 425 -23.42 -14.47 6.98
CA ARG A 425 -24.88 -14.36 7.01
C ARG A 425 -25.59 -15.37 7.93
N ASP A 426 -24.91 -16.43 8.36
CA ASP A 426 -25.46 -17.50 9.21
C ASP A 426 -25.11 -17.31 10.71
N LEU A 427 -24.43 -16.20 11.04
CA LEU A 427 -24.12 -15.82 12.42
C LEU A 427 -25.37 -15.30 13.15
N GLU A 428 -25.59 -15.79 14.35
CA GLU A 428 -26.74 -15.47 15.19
C GLU A 428 -26.34 -14.60 16.38
N ILE A 429 -27.24 -13.73 16.85
CA ILE A 429 -26.99 -12.85 17.98
C ILE A 429 -26.68 -13.68 19.23
N GLY A 430 -25.59 -13.32 19.92
CA GLY A 430 -25.13 -13.98 21.13
C GLY A 430 -24.14 -15.13 20.91
N GLU A 431 -23.93 -15.58 19.68
CA GLU A 431 -22.83 -16.50 19.36
C GLU A 431 -21.48 -15.83 19.67
N GLN A 432 -20.54 -16.59 20.22
CA GLN A 432 -19.19 -16.11 20.47
C GLN A 432 -18.34 -16.40 19.23
N VAL A 433 -17.72 -15.39 18.63
CA VAL A 433 -16.90 -15.55 17.42
C VAL A 433 -15.44 -15.32 17.78
N VAL A 434 -14.56 -16.16 17.22
CA VAL A 434 -13.11 -16.00 17.37
C VAL A 434 -12.64 -14.73 16.65
N VAL A 435 -11.95 -13.87 17.38
CA VAL A 435 -11.27 -12.66 16.90
C VAL A 435 -9.77 -12.76 17.17
N ASP A 436 -8.96 -11.92 16.53
CA ASP A 436 -7.48 -12.00 16.55
C ASP A 436 -7.00 -13.36 15.95
N VAL A 437 -5.70 -13.63 16.04
CA VAL A 437 -5.03 -14.84 15.56
C VAL A 437 -4.57 -15.76 16.69
N GLN A 438 -4.81 -15.39 17.95
CA GLN A 438 -4.37 -16.15 19.13
C GLN A 438 -5.16 -17.45 19.30
N GLY A 439 -4.47 -18.52 19.72
CA GLY A 439 -5.11 -19.78 20.06
C GLY A 439 -5.69 -20.53 18.86
N ILE A 440 -5.11 -20.34 17.66
CA ILE A 440 -5.56 -20.98 16.41
C ILE A 440 -4.39 -21.75 15.81
N ARG A 441 -4.63 -23.00 15.36
CA ARG A 441 -3.61 -23.77 14.62
C ARG A 441 -4.22 -24.63 13.52
N SER A 442 -3.43 -24.85 12.47
CA SER A 442 -3.81 -25.70 11.34
C SER A 442 -3.26 -27.12 11.50
N ILE A 443 -4.10 -28.15 11.42
CA ILE A 443 -3.70 -29.57 11.56
C ILE A 443 -3.52 -30.27 10.19
N ARG A 444 -2.77 -29.63 9.27
CA ARG A 444 -2.41 -30.26 7.99
C ARG A 444 -1.46 -31.45 8.21
N LYS A 445 -1.64 -32.51 7.41
CA LYS A 445 -0.66 -33.61 7.30
C LYS A 445 0.67 -33.09 6.73
N THR A 446 1.79 -33.66 7.18
CA THR A 446 3.16 -33.31 6.79
C THR A 446 3.33 -33.21 5.26
N GLU A 447 2.85 -34.23 4.52
CA GLU A 447 2.89 -34.26 3.04
C GLU A 447 2.17 -33.09 2.37
N SER A 448 1.12 -32.53 2.97
CA SER A 448 0.36 -31.40 2.42
C SER A 448 1.03 -30.05 2.68
N ARG A 449 1.85 -29.93 3.74
CA ARG A 449 2.63 -28.70 4.02
C ARG A 449 3.85 -28.60 3.11
N GLU A 450 4.39 -29.75 2.69
CA GLU A 450 5.72 -29.88 2.10
C GLU A 450 5.73 -30.03 0.57
N GLN A 451 4.58 -29.92 -0.09
CA GLN A 451 4.53 -29.90 -1.54
C GLN A 451 5.29 -28.69 -2.10
N ARG A 452 6.41 -28.97 -2.79
CA ARG A 452 7.21 -27.99 -3.55
C ARG A 452 6.45 -27.31 -4.67
N ASN A 453 5.42 -27.98 -5.20
CA ASN A 453 4.64 -27.50 -6.35
C ASN A 453 3.23 -27.12 -5.89
N ALA A 454 3.06 -25.91 -5.36
CA ALA A 454 1.87 -25.19 -5.76
C ALA A 454 2.08 -24.89 -7.24
N GLN A 455 1.31 -25.51 -8.13
CA GLN A 455 1.06 -24.88 -9.42
C GLN A 455 0.56 -23.47 -9.08
N GLU A 456 1.41 -22.46 -9.26
CA GLU A 456 0.97 -21.07 -9.19
C GLU A 456 -0.19 -20.96 -10.18
N PHE A 457 -1.39 -20.86 -9.63
CA PHE A 457 -2.57 -20.55 -10.40
C PHE A 457 -2.45 -19.08 -10.79
N SER A 458 -1.67 -18.81 -11.83
CA SER A 458 -1.53 -17.50 -12.44
C SER A 458 -2.76 -17.24 -13.31
N PHE A 459 -3.48 -16.16 -12.99
CA PHE A 459 -4.45 -15.58 -13.91
C PHE A 459 -3.67 -14.80 -15.00
N MET A 460 -3.98 -15.07 -16.27
CA MET A 460 -3.65 -14.23 -17.44
C MET A 460 -2.22 -14.26 -18.02
N SER A 461 -1.59 -15.43 -18.15
CA SER A 461 -0.37 -15.57 -18.98
C SER A 461 -0.67 -16.01 -20.43
N SER A 462 -1.61 -15.35 -21.11
CA SER A 462 -1.87 -15.60 -22.54
C SER A 462 -2.05 -14.29 -23.28
N GLY A 463 -0.96 -13.85 -23.92
CA GLY A 463 -0.99 -12.75 -24.88
C GLY A 463 -1.80 -13.14 -26.10
N VAL A 464 -2.87 -12.39 -26.36
CA VAL A 464 -3.59 -12.44 -27.63
C VAL A 464 -3.63 -11.03 -28.20
N SER A 465 -3.08 -10.92 -29.42
CA SER A 465 -2.99 -9.71 -30.24
C SER A 465 -4.36 -9.31 -30.81
N SER A 466 -4.67 -8.02 -30.82
CA SER A 466 -5.85 -7.45 -31.48
C SER A 466 -5.43 -6.63 -32.71
N GLU A 467 -5.65 -7.17 -33.92
CA GLU A 467 -5.32 -6.53 -35.21
C GLU A 467 -6.14 -5.25 -35.56
N LYS A 468 -6.83 -4.63 -34.60
CA LYS A 468 -7.51 -3.32 -34.77
C LYS A 468 -6.91 -2.27 -33.83
N ARG A 469 -6.73 -1.04 -34.33
CA ARG A 469 -6.25 0.08 -33.51
C ARG A 469 -7.31 0.47 -32.48
N VAL A 470 -7.11 0.02 -31.23
CA VAL A 470 -7.95 0.34 -30.06
C VAL A 470 -8.20 1.85 -29.97
N GLU A 471 -7.18 2.67 -30.24
CA GLU A 471 -7.23 4.14 -30.23
C GLU A 471 -8.35 4.73 -31.09
N LEU A 472 -8.55 4.21 -32.32
CA LEU A 472 -9.59 4.73 -33.22
C LEU A 472 -10.99 4.45 -32.68
N VAL A 473 -11.18 3.29 -32.06
CA VAL A 473 -12.46 2.94 -31.43
C VAL A 473 -12.69 3.79 -30.19
N VAL A 474 -11.66 4.00 -29.37
CA VAL A 474 -11.73 4.89 -28.21
C VAL A 474 -12.11 6.30 -28.62
N GLU A 475 -11.54 6.84 -29.70
CA GLU A 475 -11.90 8.17 -30.22
C GLU A 475 -13.37 8.27 -30.63
N GLN A 476 -13.88 7.25 -31.33
CA GLN A 476 -15.29 7.18 -31.70
C GLN A 476 -16.20 7.12 -30.46
N VAL A 477 -15.90 6.24 -29.52
CA VAL A 477 -16.69 6.07 -28.28
C VAL A 477 -16.65 7.34 -27.43
N ALA A 478 -15.49 7.99 -27.28
CA ALA A 478 -15.34 9.25 -26.55
C ALA A 478 -16.23 10.35 -27.15
N TRP A 479 -16.21 10.49 -28.48
CA TRP A 479 -17.01 11.49 -29.17
C TRP A 479 -18.51 11.25 -29.01
N GLU A 480 -18.93 9.99 -29.05
CA GLU A 480 -20.33 9.59 -28.88
C GLU A 480 -20.81 9.78 -27.44
N LEU A 481 -20.02 9.36 -26.45
CA LEU A 481 -20.33 9.58 -25.03
C LEU A 481 -20.54 11.07 -24.74
N ARG A 482 -19.66 11.92 -25.27
CA ARG A 482 -19.81 13.38 -25.13
C ARG A 482 -21.10 13.87 -25.78
N LYS A 483 -21.41 13.45 -27.01
CA LYS A 483 -22.64 13.87 -27.69
C LYS A 483 -23.90 13.48 -26.91
N ILE A 484 -23.94 12.25 -26.41
CA ILE A 484 -25.08 11.75 -25.64
C ILE A 484 -25.23 12.57 -24.36
N ARG A 485 -24.13 12.79 -23.62
CA ARG A 485 -24.15 13.63 -22.42
C ARG A 485 -24.62 15.05 -22.71
N ASP A 486 -24.05 15.70 -23.73
CA ASP A 486 -24.37 17.08 -24.10
C ASP A 486 -25.82 17.21 -24.60
N ALA A 487 -26.41 16.13 -25.14
CA ALA A 487 -27.82 16.04 -25.53
C ALA A 487 -28.77 15.68 -24.37
N GLY A 488 -28.26 15.39 -23.17
CA GLY A 488 -29.05 14.92 -22.03
C GLY A 488 -29.58 13.48 -22.20
N GLY A 489 -28.93 12.69 -23.06
CA GLY A 489 -29.26 11.29 -23.31
C GLY A 489 -28.80 10.36 -22.18
N LYS A 490 -29.04 9.07 -22.36
CA LYS A 490 -28.80 8.05 -21.31
C LYS A 490 -27.76 7.02 -21.72
N VAL A 491 -26.71 6.90 -20.93
CA VAL A 491 -25.67 5.86 -21.03
C VAL A 491 -25.76 4.92 -19.83
N VAL A 492 -25.76 3.61 -20.09
CA VAL A 492 -25.72 2.58 -19.05
C VAL A 492 -24.40 1.83 -19.13
N VAL A 493 -23.76 1.60 -17.98
CA VAL A 493 -22.52 0.83 -17.88
C VAL A 493 -22.82 -0.53 -17.25
N THR A 494 -22.32 -1.60 -17.84
CA THR A 494 -22.28 -2.92 -17.22
C THR A 494 -20.82 -3.28 -16.93
N ALA A 495 -20.45 -3.48 -15.66
CA ALA A 495 -19.05 -3.64 -15.30
C ALA A 495 -18.81 -4.88 -14.44
N GLY A 496 -17.72 -5.58 -14.73
CA GLY A 496 -17.23 -6.73 -13.96
C GLY A 496 -16.08 -6.33 -13.02
N PRO A 497 -15.71 -7.21 -12.07
CA PRO A 497 -14.64 -6.92 -11.10
C PRO A 497 -13.27 -6.69 -11.75
N VAL A 498 -13.06 -7.20 -12.98
CA VAL A 498 -11.83 -6.97 -13.75
C VAL A 498 -11.56 -5.48 -13.98
N VAL A 499 -12.59 -4.63 -14.04
CA VAL A 499 -12.42 -3.17 -14.13
C VAL A 499 -11.59 -2.64 -12.96
N ILE A 500 -11.82 -3.16 -11.76
CA ILE A 500 -11.06 -2.79 -10.57
C ILE A 500 -9.66 -3.40 -10.62
N HIS A 501 -9.56 -4.69 -10.98
CA HIS A 501 -8.30 -5.43 -11.00
C HIS A 501 -7.26 -4.88 -11.98
N THR A 502 -7.69 -4.22 -13.04
CA THR A 502 -6.81 -3.61 -14.05
C THR A 502 -6.58 -2.11 -13.80
N GLY A 503 -6.96 -1.59 -12.63
CA GLY A 503 -6.80 -0.17 -12.27
C GLY A 503 -7.80 0.78 -12.94
N GLY A 504 -8.82 0.26 -13.64
CA GLY A 504 -9.83 1.07 -14.33
C GLY A 504 -10.88 1.72 -13.41
N GLY A 505 -10.90 1.37 -12.11
CA GLY A 505 -11.88 1.86 -11.15
C GLY A 505 -11.91 3.39 -11.03
N GLU A 506 -10.75 4.04 -10.97
CA GLU A 506 -10.66 5.51 -10.90
C GLU A 506 -11.21 6.21 -12.16
N HIS A 507 -10.96 5.62 -13.32
CA HIS A 507 -11.45 6.13 -14.60
C HIS A 507 -12.97 5.97 -14.72
N LEU A 508 -13.52 4.83 -14.28
CA LEU A 508 -14.97 4.62 -14.25
C LEU A 508 -15.65 5.55 -13.24
N ALA A 509 -15.09 5.71 -12.04
CA ALA A 509 -15.58 6.67 -11.04
C ALA A 509 -15.59 8.10 -11.61
N ARG A 510 -14.55 8.48 -12.36
CA ARG A 510 -14.48 9.77 -13.05
C ARG A 510 -15.56 9.95 -14.12
N LEU A 511 -15.85 8.91 -14.92
CA LEU A 511 -16.95 8.96 -15.90
C LEU A 511 -18.31 9.19 -15.24
N ILE A 512 -18.54 8.56 -14.07
CA ILE A 512 -19.76 8.76 -13.28
C ILE A 512 -19.83 10.20 -12.77
N ARG A 513 -18.76 10.68 -12.12
CA ARG A 513 -18.67 12.03 -11.56
C ARG A 513 -18.85 13.14 -12.60
N GLU A 514 -18.33 12.94 -13.82
CA GLU A 514 -18.46 13.91 -14.92
C GLU A 514 -19.78 13.77 -15.72
N GLY A 515 -20.70 12.93 -15.25
CA GLY A 515 -22.06 12.82 -15.79
C GLY A 515 -22.16 12.02 -17.10
N TYR A 516 -21.18 11.19 -17.45
CA TYR A 516 -21.26 10.33 -18.64
C TYR A 516 -22.03 9.02 -18.40
N VAL A 517 -22.42 8.72 -17.17
CA VAL A 517 -23.07 7.44 -16.79
C VAL A 517 -24.36 7.72 -16.04
N GLN A 518 -25.48 7.14 -16.50
CA GLN A 518 -26.82 7.31 -15.92
C GLN A 518 -27.38 6.03 -15.30
N GLY A 519 -26.63 4.92 -15.34
CA GLY A 519 -26.98 3.70 -14.64
C GLY A 519 -25.84 2.69 -14.64
N LEU A 520 -25.66 1.98 -13.53
CA LEU A 520 -24.62 0.97 -13.37
C LEU A 520 -25.22 -0.42 -13.10
N LEU A 521 -24.81 -1.40 -13.89
CA LEU A 521 -25.25 -2.79 -13.75
C LEU A 521 -24.04 -3.68 -13.46
N GLY A 522 -24.11 -4.50 -12.42
CA GLY A 522 -22.98 -5.34 -12.01
C GLY A 522 -23.39 -6.49 -11.11
N GLY A 523 -22.39 -7.19 -10.56
CA GLY A 523 -22.60 -8.21 -9.55
C GLY A 523 -22.03 -7.79 -8.19
N ASN A 524 -22.20 -8.65 -7.19
CA ASN A 524 -21.62 -8.44 -5.86
C ASN A 524 -20.12 -8.12 -5.91
N ALA A 525 -19.36 -8.86 -6.72
CA ALA A 525 -17.90 -8.78 -6.77
C ALA A 525 -17.37 -7.38 -7.16
N ILE A 526 -17.93 -6.71 -8.18
CA ILE A 526 -17.41 -5.38 -8.58
C ILE A 526 -17.59 -4.36 -7.45
N ALA A 527 -18.74 -4.39 -6.77
CA ALA A 527 -18.99 -3.48 -5.66
C ALA A 527 -18.05 -3.75 -4.48
N VAL A 528 -17.85 -5.02 -4.12
CA VAL A 528 -16.92 -5.35 -3.02
C VAL A 528 -15.48 -4.94 -3.37
N HIS A 529 -14.99 -5.23 -4.58
CA HIS A 529 -13.62 -4.89 -4.97
C HIS A 529 -13.39 -3.38 -5.11
N ASP A 530 -14.37 -2.63 -5.60
CA ASP A 530 -14.30 -1.17 -5.61
C ASP A 530 -14.18 -0.61 -4.18
N ILE A 531 -15.03 -1.08 -3.27
CA ILE A 531 -15.00 -0.65 -1.87
C ILE A 531 -13.70 -1.10 -1.19
N GLU A 532 -13.22 -2.32 -1.47
CA GLU A 532 -11.95 -2.85 -0.96
C GLU A 532 -10.76 -1.99 -1.40
N GLN A 533 -10.69 -1.63 -2.69
CA GLN A 533 -9.64 -0.78 -3.22
C GLN A 533 -9.62 0.58 -2.51
N ASN A 534 -10.78 1.19 -2.30
CA ASN A 534 -10.87 2.52 -1.70
C ASN A 534 -10.66 2.52 -0.18
N MET A 535 -11.08 1.45 0.53
CA MET A 535 -10.91 1.36 1.98
C MET A 535 -9.53 0.83 2.41
N MET A 536 -8.92 -0.06 1.62
CA MET A 536 -7.74 -0.83 2.01
C MET A 536 -6.58 -0.73 1.01
N GLY A 537 -6.79 -0.15 -0.18
CA GLY A 537 -5.76 -0.07 -1.23
C GLY A 537 -5.48 -1.40 -1.95
N THR A 538 -6.32 -2.42 -1.74
CA THR A 538 -6.15 -3.76 -2.35
C THR A 538 -7.39 -4.19 -3.11
N SER A 539 -7.22 -5.12 -4.05
CA SER A 539 -8.34 -5.84 -4.67
C SER A 539 -8.06 -7.34 -4.69
N LEU A 540 -8.88 -8.14 -3.98
CA LEU A 540 -8.69 -9.59 -3.84
C LEU A 540 -7.31 -9.94 -3.26
N GLY A 541 -6.76 -9.03 -2.45
CA GLY A 541 -5.39 -9.12 -1.98
C GLY A 541 -4.32 -8.89 -3.03
N VAL A 542 -4.56 -8.11 -4.08
CA VAL A 542 -3.49 -7.55 -4.91
C VAL A 542 -3.32 -6.08 -4.55
N ASP A 543 -2.10 -5.64 -4.29
CA ASP A 543 -1.81 -4.21 -4.13
C ASP A 543 -1.88 -3.57 -5.52
N MET A 544 -2.86 -2.69 -5.71
CA MET A 544 -3.17 -2.09 -7.00
C MET A 544 -2.05 -1.18 -7.53
N LYS A 545 -1.21 -0.62 -6.66
CA LYS A 545 -0.07 0.21 -7.07
C LYS A 545 1.10 -0.65 -7.55
N ARG A 546 1.31 -1.81 -6.92
CA ARG A 546 2.45 -2.69 -7.21
C ARG A 546 2.14 -3.72 -8.29
N GLY A 547 0.86 -4.08 -8.47
CA GLY A 547 0.44 -5.20 -9.33
C GLY A 547 0.89 -6.57 -8.79
N ILE A 548 1.25 -6.66 -7.50
CA ILE A 548 1.75 -7.87 -6.84
C ILE A 548 0.69 -8.38 -5.86
N ALA A 549 0.49 -9.69 -5.82
CA ALA A 549 -0.39 -10.33 -4.85
C ALA A 549 0.13 -10.15 -3.42
N VAL A 550 -0.65 -9.49 -2.59
CA VAL A 550 -0.58 -9.48 -1.13
C VAL A 550 -1.20 -10.80 -0.60
N ARG A 551 -0.34 -11.69 -0.10
CA ARG A 551 -0.81 -12.92 0.57
C ARG A 551 -1.70 -12.57 1.76
N GLY A 552 -2.84 -13.24 1.90
CA GLY A 552 -3.83 -12.97 2.94
C GLY A 552 -4.91 -11.93 2.63
N GLY A 553 -4.89 -11.28 1.46
CA GLY A 553 -5.84 -10.18 1.20
C GLY A 553 -7.30 -10.60 0.95
N HIS A 554 -7.61 -11.89 0.92
CA HIS A 554 -9.01 -12.36 1.11
C HIS A 554 -9.61 -11.83 2.43
N ARG A 555 -8.79 -11.56 3.46
CA ARG A 555 -9.25 -10.91 4.71
C ARG A 555 -9.81 -9.51 4.46
N HIS A 556 -9.17 -8.71 3.59
CA HIS A 556 -9.64 -7.36 3.28
C HIS A 556 -11.02 -7.41 2.63
N HIS A 557 -11.18 -8.32 1.66
CA HIS A 557 -12.45 -8.59 1.00
C HIS A 557 -13.58 -8.91 2.00
N LEU A 558 -13.34 -9.85 2.93
CA LEU A 558 -14.33 -10.25 3.92
C LEU A 558 -14.60 -9.18 4.98
N LYS A 559 -13.58 -8.40 5.37
CA LYS A 559 -13.73 -7.25 6.27
C LYS A 559 -14.63 -6.18 5.67
N VAL A 560 -14.50 -5.90 4.37
CA VAL A 560 -15.37 -4.99 3.62
C VAL A 560 -16.80 -5.51 3.59
N ILE A 561 -17.02 -6.77 3.21
CA ILE A 561 -18.35 -7.38 3.20
C ILE A 561 -19.01 -7.26 4.58
N ASN A 562 -18.29 -7.62 5.64
CA ASN A 562 -18.80 -7.56 7.01
C ASN A 562 -19.12 -6.11 7.43
N ALA A 563 -18.26 -5.16 7.08
CA ALA A 563 -18.46 -3.73 7.35
C ALA A 563 -19.73 -3.20 6.67
N ILE A 564 -19.93 -3.45 5.37
CA ILE A 564 -21.13 -2.98 4.67
C ILE A 564 -22.40 -3.65 5.21
N ARG A 565 -22.35 -4.94 5.55
CA ARG A 565 -23.49 -5.64 6.19
C ARG A 565 -23.87 -5.02 7.54
N ARG A 566 -22.89 -4.57 8.31
CA ARG A 566 -23.11 -3.84 9.57
C ARG A 566 -23.80 -2.50 9.38
N PHE A 567 -23.42 -1.72 8.36
CA PHE A 567 -24.14 -0.47 8.02
C PHE A 567 -25.52 -0.74 7.39
N GLY A 568 -25.69 -1.89 6.76
CA GLY A 568 -26.93 -2.37 6.18
C GLY A 568 -27.17 -1.95 4.73
N SER A 569 -26.37 -1.05 4.17
CA SER A 569 -26.29 -0.77 2.73
C SER A 569 -25.02 0.00 2.37
N ILE A 570 -24.65 0.01 1.08
CA ILE A 570 -23.57 0.83 0.55
C ILE A 570 -23.86 2.32 0.80
N ALA A 571 -25.08 2.78 0.54
CA ALA A 571 -25.46 4.19 0.73
C ALA A 571 -25.24 4.67 2.18
N ARG A 572 -25.63 3.87 3.18
CA ARG A 572 -25.41 4.23 4.59
C ARG A 572 -23.92 4.26 4.97
N ALA A 573 -23.10 3.40 4.36
CA ALA A 573 -21.66 3.41 4.58
C ALA A 573 -21.00 4.65 3.96
N VAL A 574 -21.49 5.14 2.81
CA VAL A 574 -21.08 6.42 2.21
C VAL A 574 -21.50 7.60 3.11
N ASP A 575 -22.74 7.61 3.60
CA ASP A 575 -23.25 8.67 4.47
C ASP A 575 -22.53 8.73 5.82
N ALA A 576 -22.12 7.58 6.35
CA ALA A 576 -21.31 7.47 7.56
C ALA A 576 -19.82 7.85 7.35
N GLY A 577 -19.39 8.16 6.12
CA GLY A 577 -18.02 8.52 5.79
C GLY A 577 -17.03 7.35 5.80
N VAL A 578 -17.52 6.11 5.77
CA VAL A 578 -16.67 4.90 5.73
C VAL A 578 -16.15 4.63 4.32
N ILE A 579 -16.99 4.88 3.32
CA ILE A 579 -16.59 4.86 1.91
C ILE A 579 -16.40 6.32 1.49
N THR A 580 -15.18 6.69 1.10
CA THR A 580 -14.78 8.08 0.78
C THR A 580 -14.50 8.31 -0.71
N GLY A 581 -14.49 7.26 -1.52
CA GLY A 581 -14.18 7.31 -2.95
C GLY A 581 -14.55 6.01 -3.66
N GLY A 582 -14.40 5.99 -4.98
CA GLY A 582 -14.67 4.81 -5.82
C GLY A 582 -15.93 4.89 -6.67
N VAL A 583 -16.16 3.85 -7.47
CA VAL A 583 -17.30 3.70 -8.37
C VAL A 583 -18.61 3.75 -7.58
N MET A 584 -18.71 2.97 -6.50
CA MET A 584 -19.92 2.88 -5.68
C MET A 584 -20.19 4.18 -4.91
N TYR A 585 -19.13 4.86 -4.46
CA TYR A 585 -19.23 6.17 -3.83
C TYR A 585 -19.80 7.21 -4.79
N GLU A 586 -19.27 7.31 -6.00
CA GLU A 586 -19.74 8.27 -7.01
C GLU A 586 -21.17 7.96 -7.45
N CYS A 587 -21.56 6.68 -7.51
CA CYS A 587 -22.96 6.33 -7.76
C CYS A 587 -23.90 6.88 -6.69
N VAL A 588 -23.54 6.75 -5.40
CA VAL A 588 -24.37 7.26 -4.29
C VAL A 588 -24.36 8.79 -4.27
N LYS A 589 -23.21 9.44 -4.42
CA LYS A 589 -23.10 10.91 -4.34
C LYS A 589 -23.77 11.64 -5.50
N ASN A 590 -23.84 11.03 -6.67
CA ASN A 590 -24.44 11.63 -7.87
C ASN A 590 -25.83 11.03 -8.21
N ASP A 591 -26.45 10.32 -7.26
CA ASP A 591 -27.78 9.69 -7.39
C ASP A 591 -27.91 8.80 -8.64
N ILE A 592 -26.84 8.10 -9.02
CA ILE A 592 -26.84 7.17 -10.16
C ILE A 592 -27.40 5.82 -9.73
N PRO A 593 -28.50 5.34 -10.35
CA PRO A 593 -29.09 4.06 -10.00
C PRO A 593 -28.14 2.92 -10.36
N PHE A 594 -27.96 1.99 -9.42
CA PHE A 594 -27.20 0.78 -9.67
C PHE A 594 -27.98 -0.48 -9.25
N VAL A 595 -27.73 -1.60 -9.94
CA VAL A 595 -28.28 -2.91 -9.57
C VAL A 595 -27.15 -3.93 -9.53
N LEU A 596 -27.04 -4.62 -8.39
CA LEU A 596 -26.09 -5.70 -8.16
C LEU A 596 -26.84 -7.03 -8.24
N ALA A 597 -26.79 -7.70 -9.39
CA ALA A 597 -27.41 -9.01 -9.57
C ALA A 597 -26.58 -10.10 -8.87
N GLY A 598 -27.23 -10.88 -8.02
CA GLY A 598 -26.58 -11.97 -7.30
C GLY A 598 -26.09 -13.10 -8.20
N SER A 599 -25.14 -13.89 -7.70
CA SER A 599 -24.60 -15.05 -8.38
C SER A 599 -24.27 -16.17 -7.40
N ILE A 600 -24.12 -17.40 -7.89
CA ILE A 600 -23.85 -18.57 -7.05
C ILE A 600 -22.48 -18.51 -6.33
N ARG A 601 -21.57 -17.64 -6.79
CA ARG A 601 -20.22 -17.49 -6.25
C ARG A 601 -20.09 -16.35 -5.24
N ASP A 602 -21.18 -15.67 -4.88
CA ASP A 602 -21.10 -14.45 -4.07
C ASP A 602 -20.75 -14.73 -2.61
N ASP A 603 -19.72 -14.04 -2.12
CA ASP A 603 -19.36 -13.95 -0.71
C ASP A 603 -20.16 -12.86 0.00
N GLY A 604 -20.66 -13.15 1.21
CA GLY A 604 -21.59 -12.30 1.95
C GLY A 604 -23.05 -12.73 1.77
N PRO A 605 -23.78 -12.22 0.77
CA PRO A 605 -23.46 -11.09 -0.11
C PRO A 605 -23.59 -9.73 0.59
N LEU A 606 -23.28 -8.63 -0.11
CA LEU A 606 -23.65 -7.28 0.31
C LEU A 606 -25.17 -7.16 0.46
N PRO A 607 -25.68 -6.30 1.37
CA PRO A 607 -27.12 -6.09 1.54
C PRO A 607 -27.83 -5.61 0.27
N ASP A 608 -27.13 -4.83 -0.56
CA ASP A 608 -27.63 -4.27 -1.81
C ASP A 608 -27.72 -5.30 -2.96
N THR A 609 -27.15 -6.50 -2.79
CA THR A 609 -27.14 -7.54 -3.83
C THR A 609 -28.49 -8.24 -3.93
N GLN A 610 -29.11 -8.17 -5.10
CA GLN A 610 -30.39 -8.81 -5.41
C GLN A 610 -30.20 -10.31 -5.69
N MET A 611 -30.46 -11.14 -4.67
CA MET A 611 -30.36 -12.60 -4.79
C MET A 611 -31.55 -13.25 -5.49
N ASN A 612 -32.68 -12.55 -5.63
CA ASN A 612 -33.78 -13.02 -6.46
C ASN A 612 -33.53 -12.60 -7.92
N LEU A 613 -32.99 -13.53 -8.72
CA LEU A 613 -32.62 -13.27 -10.11
C LEU A 613 -33.79 -12.82 -11.01
N ILE A 614 -35.03 -13.18 -10.66
CA ILE A 614 -36.21 -12.71 -11.40
C ILE A 614 -36.38 -11.20 -11.18
N LEU A 615 -36.25 -10.74 -9.93
CA LEU A 615 -36.30 -9.32 -9.61
C LEU A 615 -35.08 -8.58 -10.18
N ALA A 616 -33.88 -9.17 -10.12
CA ALA A 616 -32.67 -8.58 -10.69
C ALA A 616 -32.83 -8.31 -12.19
N GLN A 617 -33.40 -9.24 -12.96
CA GLN A 617 -33.68 -9.03 -14.39
C GLN A 617 -34.71 -7.93 -14.64
N GLN A 618 -35.75 -7.83 -13.81
CA GLN A 618 -36.74 -6.76 -13.90
C GLN A 618 -36.12 -5.40 -13.61
N GLU A 619 -35.25 -5.30 -12.61
CA GLU A 619 -34.52 -4.08 -12.23
C GLU A 619 -33.52 -3.67 -13.32
N TYR A 620 -32.75 -4.62 -13.87
CA TYR A 620 -31.88 -4.39 -15.03
C TYR A 620 -32.66 -3.81 -16.20
N THR A 621 -33.80 -4.42 -16.55
CA THR A 621 -34.64 -3.97 -17.68
C THR A 621 -35.11 -2.52 -17.48
N LYS A 622 -35.49 -2.14 -16.25
CA LYS A 622 -35.91 -0.76 -15.93
C LYS A 622 -34.76 0.24 -16.12
N ILE A 623 -33.54 -0.11 -15.71
CA ILE A 623 -32.37 0.76 -15.91
C ILE A 623 -31.99 0.88 -17.40
N ILE A 624 -32.09 -0.21 -18.17
CA ILE A 624 -31.78 -0.19 -19.61
C ILE A 624 -32.78 0.65 -20.41
N GLN A 625 -34.02 0.78 -19.94
CA GLN A 625 -35.06 1.51 -20.66
C GLN A 625 -34.64 2.96 -20.97
N GLY A 626 -34.70 3.32 -22.26
CA GLY A 626 -34.30 4.64 -22.77
C GLY A 626 -32.79 4.85 -22.92
N ALA A 627 -31.97 3.81 -22.77
CA ALA A 627 -30.54 3.90 -23.03
C ALA A 627 -30.27 4.13 -24.54
N GLU A 628 -29.41 5.09 -24.85
CA GLU A 628 -28.90 5.33 -26.20
C GLU A 628 -27.58 4.58 -26.45
N MET A 629 -26.83 4.35 -25.38
CA MET A 629 -25.58 3.60 -25.40
C MET A 629 -25.45 2.71 -24.16
N ILE A 630 -24.92 1.51 -24.36
CA ILE A 630 -24.52 0.59 -23.29
C ILE A 630 -23.04 0.26 -23.43
N LEU A 631 -22.28 0.59 -22.38
CA LEU A 631 -20.85 0.27 -22.28
C LEU A 631 -20.66 -0.99 -21.44
N MET A 632 -20.19 -2.05 -22.06
CA MET A 632 -20.01 -3.37 -21.47
C MET A 632 -18.53 -3.64 -21.19
N LEU A 633 -18.16 -3.62 -19.91
CA LEU A 633 -16.78 -3.63 -19.43
C LEU A 633 -16.45 -4.95 -18.70
N SER A 634 -15.88 -5.91 -19.42
CA SER A 634 -15.33 -7.19 -18.92
C SER A 634 -16.22 -7.91 -17.91
N SER A 635 -17.52 -8.01 -18.21
CA SER A 635 -18.54 -8.52 -17.28
C SER A 635 -19.26 -9.79 -17.76
N MET A 636 -18.82 -10.36 -18.89
CA MET A 636 -19.31 -11.57 -19.58
C MET A 636 -20.79 -11.92 -19.33
N LEU A 637 -21.11 -12.56 -18.19
CA LEU A 637 -22.47 -12.95 -17.79
C LEU A 637 -23.44 -11.76 -17.78
N HIS A 638 -23.05 -10.64 -17.17
CA HIS A 638 -23.90 -9.46 -17.09
C HIS A 638 -24.05 -8.80 -18.47
N SER A 639 -22.96 -8.65 -19.22
CA SER A 639 -23.00 -8.15 -20.61
C SER A 639 -23.95 -8.96 -21.50
N ILE A 640 -23.91 -10.30 -21.41
CA ILE A 640 -24.82 -11.18 -22.17
C ILE A 640 -26.27 -11.00 -21.72
N GLY A 641 -26.52 -10.92 -20.41
CA GLY A 641 -27.85 -10.66 -19.86
C GLY A 641 -28.41 -9.33 -20.36
N VAL A 642 -27.61 -8.28 -20.33
CA VAL A 642 -27.99 -6.93 -20.79
C VAL A 642 -28.24 -6.91 -22.29
N GLY A 643 -27.37 -7.53 -23.09
CA GLY A 643 -27.57 -7.67 -24.54
C GLY A 643 -28.90 -8.36 -24.90
N ASN A 644 -29.35 -9.32 -24.09
CA ASN A 644 -30.66 -9.97 -24.30
C ASN A 644 -31.87 -9.08 -23.99
N MET A 645 -31.71 -8.14 -23.06
CA MET A 645 -32.79 -7.24 -22.61
C MET A 645 -32.84 -5.94 -23.42
N THR A 646 -31.87 -5.72 -24.32
CA THR A 646 -31.69 -4.46 -25.04
C THR A 646 -32.35 -4.55 -26.42
N PRO A 647 -33.23 -3.60 -26.79
CA PRO A 647 -33.80 -3.53 -28.14
C PRO A 647 -32.75 -3.06 -29.17
N ALA A 648 -33.01 -3.30 -30.45
CA ALA A 648 -32.22 -2.68 -31.54
C ALA A 648 -32.36 -1.15 -31.54
N GLY A 649 -31.37 -0.43 -32.06
CA GLY A 649 -31.32 1.04 -32.01
C GLY A 649 -30.47 1.58 -30.85
N VAL A 650 -30.00 0.71 -29.95
CA VAL A 650 -29.13 1.05 -28.82
C VAL A 650 -27.69 0.68 -29.19
N ARG A 651 -26.78 1.66 -29.07
CA ARG A 651 -25.36 1.44 -29.37
C ARG A 651 -24.73 0.59 -28.28
N MET A 652 -24.02 -0.46 -28.67
CA MET A 652 -23.41 -1.39 -27.73
C MET A 652 -21.91 -1.42 -27.92
N VAL A 653 -21.16 -1.05 -26.88
CA VAL A 653 -19.69 -1.09 -26.89
C VAL A 653 -19.24 -2.19 -25.94
N CYS A 654 -18.66 -3.25 -26.47
CA CYS A 654 -18.16 -4.39 -25.69
C CYS A 654 -16.63 -4.37 -25.61
N VAL A 655 -16.11 -4.32 -24.40
CA VAL A 655 -14.67 -4.37 -24.11
C VAL A 655 -14.40 -5.58 -23.22
N ASP A 656 -13.61 -6.52 -23.70
CA ASP A 656 -13.19 -7.70 -22.93
C ASP A 656 -11.84 -8.20 -23.47
N ILE A 657 -10.95 -8.68 -22.60
CA ILE A 657 -9.68 -9.27 -23.03
C ILE A 657 -9.90 -10.61 -23.75
N ASN A 658 -11.01 -11.30 -23.44
CA ASN A 658 -11.35 -12.56 -24.07
C ASN A 658 -12.14 -12.34 -25.37
N PRO A 659 -11.56 -12.65 -26.54
CA PRO A 659 -12.23 -12.43 -27.82
C PRO A 659 -13.55 -13.22 -27.94
N ALA A 660 -13.68 -14.37 -27.26
CA ALA A 660 -14.90 -15.17 -27.32
C ALA A 660 -16.12 -14.42 -26.76
N VAL A 661 -15.93 -13.61 -25.72
CA VAL A 661 -17.01 -12.81 -25.12
C VAL A 661 -17.43 -11.70 -26.08
N VAL A 662 -16.45 -10.99 -26.64
CA VAL A 662 -16.66 -9.90 -27.60
C VAL A 662 -17.39 -10.39 -28.84
N THR A 663 -16.95 -11.52 -29.41
CA THR A 663 -17.60 -12.13 -30.59
C THR A 663 -19.04 -12.55 -30.27
N LYS A 664 -19.29 -13.16 -29.10
CA LYS A 664 -20.64 -13.59 -28.70
C LYS A 664 -21.63 -12.44 -28.54
N LEU A 665 -21.16 -11.25 -28.20
CA LEU A 665 -22.00 -10.05 -28.07
C LEU A 665 -22.16 -9.34 -29.40
N SER A 666 -21.10 -9.33 -30.22
CA SER A 666 -21.11 -8.75 -31.57
C SER A 666 -22.04 -9.53 -32.51
N ASP A 667 -22.09 -10.87 -32.36
CA ASP A 667 -22.88 -11.77 -33.22
C ASP A 667 -24.39 -11.76 -32.93
N ARG A 668 -24.88 -11.07 -31.89
CA ARG A 668 -26.31 -11.04 -31.53
C ARG A 668 -27.16 -10.07 -32.35
N GLY A 669 -26.73 -9.74 -33.57
CA GLY A 669 -27.60 -9.17 -34.61
C GLY A 669 -27.88 -7.67 -34.51
N SER A 670 -27.17 -6.93 -33.67
CA SER A 670 -27.21 -5.46 -33.71
C SER A 670 -26.23 -4.95 -34.77
N VAL A 671 -26.73 -4.25 -35.78
CA VAL A 671 -25.91 -3.50 -36.75
C VAL A 671 -25.05 -2.41 -36.07
N GLU A 672 -25.28 -2.17 -34.77
CA GLU A 672 -24.78 -1.07 -33.96
C GLU A 672 -23.85 -1.52 -32.80
N SER A 673 -23.29 -2.73 -32.86
CA SER A 673 -22.32 -3.22 -31.87
C SER A 673 -20.87 -3.01 -32.28
N ILE A 674 -20.06 -2.49 -31.35
CA ILE A 674 -18.61 -2.32 -31.48
C ILE A 674 -17.94 -3.22 -30.44
N GLY A 675 -17.08 -4.13 -30.91
CA GLY A 675 -16.28 -5.01 -30.06
C GLY A 675 -14.81 -4.62 -30.03
N VAL A 676 -14.24 -4.52 -28.84
CA VAL A 676 -12.81 -4.24 -28.60
C VAL A 676 -12.22 -5.33 -27.73
N VAL A 677 -11.18 -6.00 -28.24
CA VAL A 677 -10.44 -7.00 -27.49
C VAL A 677 -9.20 -6.34 -26.90
N THR A 678 -9.26 -5.93 -25.63
CA THR A 678 -8.16 -5.22 -24.97
C THR A 678 -8.30 -5.25 -23.44
N ASP A 679 -7.28 -4.79 -22.74
CA ASP A 679 -7.35 -4.55 -21.30
C ASP A 679 -8.35 -3.43 -21.01
N VAL A 680 -9.30 -3.68 -20.10
CA VAL A 680 -10.40 -2.74 -19.83
C VAL A 680 -9.94 -1.50 -19.07
N GLY A 681 -8.89 -1.61 -18.24
CA GLY A 681 -8.26 -0.48 -17.56
C GLY A 681 -7.58 0.44 -18.55
N LEU A 682 -6.80 -0.12 -19.49
CA LEU A 682 -6.19 0.61 -20.59
C LEU A 682 -7.24 1.31 -21.45
N PHE A 683 -8.33 0.62 -21.81
CA PHE A 683 -9.43 1.21 -22.57
C PHE A 683 -10.03 2.43 -21.85
N LEU A 684 -10.33 2.31 -20.55
CA LEU A 684 -10.88 3.41 -19.76
C LEU A 684 -9.90 4.56 -19.59
N SER A 685 -8.60 4.28 -19.44
CA SER A 685 -7.55 5.29 -19.35
C SER A 685 -7.47 6.13 -20.63
N LEU A 686 -7.41 5.47 -21.79
CA LEU A 686 -7.40 6.13 -23.09
C LEU A 686 -8.71 6.91 -23.33
N LEU A 687 -9.84 6.38 -22.88
CA LEU A 687 -11.15 7.02 -23.01
C LEU A 687 -11.20 8.34 -22.24
N ILE A 688 -10.73 8.36 -21.00
CA ILE A 688 -10.64 9.59 -20.20
C ILE A 688 -9.69 10.61 -20.84
N GLN A 689 -8.49 10.18 -21.23
CA GLN A 689 -7.52 11.07 -21.90
C GLN A 689 -8.10 11.69 -23.18
N GLN A 690 -8.91 10.94 -23.92
CA GLN A 690 -9.55 11.42 -25.13
C GLN A 690 -10.72 12.37 -24.84
N LEU A 691 -11.52 12.10 -23.80
CA LEU A 691 -12.56 13.01 -23.34
C LEU A 691 -11.96 14.35 -22.88
N ASP A 692 -10.82 14.33 -22.20
CA ASP A 692 -10.09 15.55 -21.76
C ASP A 692 -9.64 16.42 -22.95
N LYS A 693 -9.18 15.79 -24.04
CA LYS A 693 -8.85 16.52 -25.28
C LYS A 693 -10.08 17.13 -25.94
N LEU A 694 -11.24 16.50 -25.80
CA LEU A 694 -12.49 16.99 -26.39
C LEU A 694 -13.08 18.16 -25.57
N THR A 695 -12.95 18.14 -24.23
CA THR A 695 -13.50 19.15 -23.33
C THR A 695 -12.58 20.36 -23.14
N SER A 696 -11.28 20.22 -23.38
CA SER A 696 -10.32 21.33 -23.35
C SER A 696 -10.53 22.27 -24.55
N PRO A 697 -10.65 23.61 -24.34
CA PRO A 697 -10.69 24.55 -25.45
C PRO A 697 -9.41 24.42 -26.28
N TYR A 698 -9.55 24.44 -27.61
CA TYR A 698 -8.40 24.50 -28.51
C TYR A 698 -7.61 25.78 -28.23
N VAL A 699 -6.49 25.67 -27.51
CA VAL A 699 -5.54 26.78 -27.37
C VAL A 699 -4.85 26.91 -28.72
N SER A 700 -5.39 27.77 -29.59
CA SER A 700 -4.66 28.18 -30.77
C SER A 700 -3.40 28.90 -30.29
N ASN A 701 -2.25 28.26 -30.44
CA ASN A 701 -0.97 28.97 -30.43
C ASN A 701 -1.00 29.94 -31.62
N ILE A 702 -1.55 31.13 -31.39
CA ILE A 702 -1.42 32.26 -32.30
C ILE A 702 -0.09 32.92 -31.97
N GLY A 703 0.87 32.72 -32.87
CA GLY A 703 1.89 33.69 -33.29
C GLY A 703 2.81 34.24 -32.24
#